data_AF-A0A8C7FJX5-F1
#
_entry.id   AF-A0A8C7FJX5-F1
#
_cell.length_a   1.000
_cell.length_b   1.000
_cell.length_c   1.000
_cell.angle_alpha   90.00
_cell.angle_beta   90.00
_cell.angle_gamma   90.00
#
_symmetry.space_group_name_H-M   'P 1'
#
loop_
_entity.id
_entity.type
_entity.pdbx_description
1 polymer ?
#
loop_
_entity_poly.entity_id
_entity_poly.type
_entity_poly.pdbx_seq_one_letter_code
_entity_poly.pdbx_strand_id
1 'polypeptide(L)'
;TVCVLYAFFPIPLKQDRGSVCLTYLCRSGKLCVCVCLVSHFCVIRLGHSYFINWDRKMFCPQCNTAAEARTTTLNEELGQVEYIFSDKTGTLTQNIMSFSKCSINGHAYDVLMVLGNSELDFTSFNPLADPDFCYYDNGLLKSVKLGDLHSHEFFRLLSLCHTVMSEEKKEGELMYKAQSPDEGALVTAARNFGFVFRSRTPGTVTVTELGRPVTYTLLAILDFNNIRKRMSVIVRNPEGRIRLYCKGADTLLFERLHSSNNHLVNITTDHLNEYAGDGLRTLALAYRDLSEEQWEEWSERHRQADRATDCREDRLADIYEHIEQDMMLLGATAIEDKLQEGVPETIAILSLANIKIWVLTGDKQETAVNIGYSCKMLTGDMTEVFIISGNTVLSVREELSSSVPLPLALPPLDPPSSTTLDSISGEFALVINGHSLAHALEADMEGEFVSTACVCRAVICCRVTPLQKALVVELIKKHKKAVTLAIGDGANDVSMIKTAHIGVGISGQEGIQAVLASDYSFSQFRFLQRLLLVHGRWSYLRMCRFLCYFFYKNFAFTMVHFWFGFFCGFSAQTVYDQYFITLYNIVYTSLPVLAMGIFDQDVPEQRSLEYPKLYEPGQLNLLFNKREFFICITQGIYTSVVLFFVPYAILSHGTQGTGEPLADYQTFAVTTATALVIVVSVQIALDTGYWTAINHFFVWGSVGSFFTIMLAMHSQTLFSIFPNQFHFIGSAQSTLVQPLVWLTIVLATVICIVPVLAFRFLKLDLKPQLSDTVRYTQLVRQKTRKPAGRCMGGVRVGGVPEGRLGARGGFRRSGYAFAHQEGFGELITSGKNMRLSSLALANFASRHSSSWIDTLRKKKHSNTHPPQNGSGQKPRSNSTAVVQT
;
A
#
# COMPACT_ATOMS: atom_id res chain seq x y z
N THR A 1 -13.37 24.54 16.45
CA THR A 1 -14.45 24.14 17.38
C THR A 1 -14.51 25.01 18.62
N VAL A 2 -13.38 25.27 19.31
CA VAL A 2 -13.31 26.21 20.45
C VAL A 2 -13.74 27.63 20.07
N CYS A 3 -13.38 28.11 18.87
CA CYS A 3 -13.81 29.44 18.39
C CYS A 3 -15.30 29.54 18.02
N VAL A 4 -15.97 28.45 17.63
CA VAL A 4 -17.40 28.49 17.25
C VAL A 4 -18.27 28.58 18.51
N LEU A 5 -17.86 27.93 19.60
CA LEU A 5 -18.49 28.09 20.92
C LEU A 5 -18.24 29.49 21.52
N TYR A 6 -17.16 30.17 21.13
CA TYR A 6 -16.89 31.58 21.45
C TYR A 6 -17.71 32.56 20.58
N ALA A 7 -17.97 32.21 19.32
CA ALA A 7 -18.59 33.11 18.34
C ALA A 7 -20.10 33.36 18.56
N PHE A 8 -20.82 32.46 19.23
CA PHE A 8 -22.27 32.64 19.45
C PHE A 8 -22.62 33.66 20.55
N PHE A 9 -21.65 34.21 21.28
CA PHE A 9 -21.90 35.24 22.30
C PHE A 9 -20.84 36.36 22.29
N PRO A 10 -20.85 37.27 21.30
CA PRO A 10 -20.11 38.52 21.42
C PRO A 10 -20.95 39.48 22.27
N ILE A 11 -20.77 39.47 23.59
CA ILE A 11 -21.38 40.47 24.47
C ILE A 11 -20.27 41.41 24.93
N PRO A 12 -20.41 42.75 24.77
CA PRO A 12 -19.36 43.70 25.13
C PRO A 12 -19.09 43.64 26.64
N LEU A 13 -17.85 43.36 27.01
CA LEU A 13 -17.39 43.31 28.39
C LEU A 13 -17.39 44.72 29.00
N LYS A 14 -18.38 45.01 29.85
CA LYS A 14 -18.29 46.03 30.92
C LYS A 14 -17.97 45.32 32.24
N GLN A 15 -17.07 45.93 33.02
CA GLN A 15 -16.28 45.33 34.10
C GLN A 15 -17.07 44.61 35.21
N ASP A 16 -18.34 44.96 35.46
CA ASP A 16 -19.20 44.29 36.45
C ASP A 16 -19.96 43.06 35.95
N ARG A 17 -20.05 42.83 34.63
CA ARG A 17 -20.74 41.65 34.05
C ARG A 17 -19.81 40.45 33.80
N GLY A 18 -18.50 40.62 34.01
CA GLY A 18 -17.50 39.58 33.79
C GLY A 18 -17.64 38.37 34.73
N SER A 19 -17.98 38.61 36.00
CA SER A 19 -18.10 37.55 37.01
C SER A 19 -19.32 36.65 36.77
N VAL A 20 -20.46 37.22 36.37
CA VAL A 20 -21.66 36.46 35.99
C VAL A 20 -21.40 35.64 34.73
N CYS A 21 -20.76 36.23 33.71
CA CYS A 21 -20.40 35.51 32.48
C CYS A 21 -19.44 34.34 32.75
N LEU A 22 -18.39 34.56 33.55
CA LEU A 22 -17.44 33.52 33.94
C LEU A 22 -18.12 32.41 34.77
N THR A 23 -19.02 32.78 35.67
CA THR A 23 -19.82 31.82 36.45
C THR A 23 -20.74 30.99 35.57
N TYR A 24 -21.39 31.60 34.57
CA TYR A 24 -22.17 30.89 33.54
C TYR A 24 -21.30 29.92 32.74
N LEU A 25 -20.11 30.34 32.30
CA LEU A 25 -19.17 29.51 31.55
C LEU A 25 -18.65 28.32 32.36
N CYS A 26 -18.33 28.51 33.64
CA CYS A 26 -17.88 27.45 34.53
C CYS A 26 -19.01 26.48 34.90
N ARG A 27 -20.22 26.99 35.18
CA ARG A 27 -21.37 26.17 35.63
C ARG A 27 -22.12 25.46 34.51
N SER A 28 -22.00 25.89 33.25
CA SER A 28 -22.61 25.21 32.10
C SER A 28 -21.87 23.94 31.65
N GLY A 29 -20.89 23.46 32.43
CA GLY A 29 -20.23 22.16 32.20
C GLY A 29 -19.33 22.10 30.96
N LYS A 30 -19.10 23.23 30.28
CA LYS A 30 -18.38 23.33 28.99
C LYS A 30 -16.96 22.73 29.04
N LEU A 31 -16.28 22.83 30.19
CA LEU A 31 -14.96 22.24 30.38
C LEU A 31 -15.01 20.69 30.37
N CYS A 32 -16.04 20.10 30.99
CA CYS A 32 -16.25 18.65 31.01
C CYS A 32 -16.57 18.11 29.60
N VAL A 33 -17.33 18.87 28.79
CA VAL A 33 -17.63 18.50 27.40
C VAL A 33 -16.36 18.35 26.57
N CYS A 34 -15.44 19.32 26.66
CA CYS A 34 -14.18 19.28 25.92
C CYS A 34 -13.26 18.14 26.37
N VAL A 35 -13.14 17.90 27.68
CA VAL A 35 -12.30 16.83 28.24
C VAL A 35 -12.84 15.45 27.84
N CYS A 36 -14.16 15.24 27.95
CA CYS A 36 -14.77 13.98 27.58
C CYS A 36 -14.66 13.72 26.07
N LEU A 37 -14.82 14.73 25.22
CA LEU A 37 -14.69 14.56 23.76
C LEU A 37 -13.33 13.98 23.39
N VAL A 38 -12.24 14.60 23.87
CA VAL A 38 -10.88 14.17 23.55
C VAL A 38 -10.60 12.77 24.09
N SER A 39 -11.05 12.47 25.33
CA SER A 39 -10.87 11.15 25.93
C SER A 39 -11.59 10.05 25.13
N HIS A 40 -12.87 10.23 24.79
CA HIS A 40 -13.63 9.25 24.02
C HIS A 40 -13.05 9.05 22.62
N PHE A 41 -12.64 10.14 21.99
CA PHE A 41 -12.00 10.13 20.68
C PHE A 41 -10.71 9.29 20.68
N CYS A 42 -9.85 9.44 21.70
CA CYS A 42 -8.65 8.61 21.86
C CYS A 42 -8.99 7.13 22.09
N VAL A 43 -10.00 6.82 22.91
CA VAL A 43 -10.40 5.43 23.19
C VAL A 43 -10.94 4.74 21.93
N ILE A 44 -11.75 5.45 21.13
CA ILE A 44 -12.29 4.93 19.87
C ILE A 44 -11.16 4.60 18.89
N ARG A 45 -10.23 5.55 18.70
CA ARG A 45 -9.04 5.38 17.85
C ARG A 45 -8.16 4.22 18.29
N LEU A 46 -7.95 4.05 19.60
CA LEU A 46 -7.23 2.91 20.15
C LEU A 46 -7.95 1.59 19.85
N GLY A 47 -9.28 1.55 20.03
CA GLY A 47 -10.10 0.38 19.69
C GLY A 47 -10.01 0.00 18.21
N HIS A 48 -10.03 0.98 17.30
CA HIS A 48 -9.84 0.74 15.86
C HIS A 48 -8.46 0.16 15.55
N SER A 49 -7.41 0.68 16.19
CA SER A 49 -6.04 0.17 16.03
C SER A 49 -5.91 -1.28 16.48
N TYR A 50 -6.52 -1.65 17.61
CA TYR A 50 -6.55 -3.06 18.06
C TYR A 50 -7.29 -3.98 17.08
N PHE A 51 -8.38 -3.52 16.45
CA PHE A 51 -9.08 -4.33 15.45
C PHE A 51 -8.27 -4.56 14.18
N ILE A 52 -7.42 -3.60 13.79
CA ILE A 52 -6.46 -3.79 12.69
C ILE A 52 -5.43 -4.86 13.10
N ASN A 53 -4.85 -4.73 14.30
CA ASN A 53 -3.82 -5.64 14.80
C ASN A 53 -4.31 -7.08 14.99
N TRP A 54 -5.57 -7.26 15.36
CA TRP A 54 -6.18 -8.58 15.60
C TRP A 54 -6.80 -9.21 14.35
N ASP A 55 -6.71 -8.56 13.19
CA ASP A 55 -7.32 -9.08 11.97
C ASP A 55 -6.53 -10.25 11.38
N ARG A 56 -7.06 -11.46 11.58
CA ARG A 56 -6.46 -12.71 11.05
C ARG A 56 -6.36 -12.73 9.52
N LYS A 57 -7.17 -11.96 8.79
CA LYS A 57 -7.11 -11.90 7.32
C LYS A 57 -5.99 -10.98 6.81
N MET A 58 -5.36 -10.22 7.70
CA MET A 58 -4.16 -9.42 7.42
C MET A 58 -2.91 -10.02 8.11
N PHE A 59 -2.95 -11.32 8.38
CA PHE A 59 -1.81 -12.09 8.87
C PHE A 59 -1.22 -12.92 7.73
N CYS A 60 0.09 -12.80 7.51
CA CYS A 60 0.80 -13.64 6.55
C CYS A 60 1.45 -14.83 7.27
N PRO A 61 1.03 -16.07 6.99
CA PRO A 61 1.63 -17.26 7.59
C PRO A 61 3.09 -17.49 7.15
N GLN A 62 3.44 -17.14 5.91
CA GLN A 62 4.78 -17.37 5.33
C GLN A 62 5.84 -16.54 6.06
N CYS A 63 5.54 -15.27 6.33
CA CYS A 63 6.44 -14.33 7.00
C CYS A 63 6.20 -14.25 8.52
N ASN A 64 5.23 -14.99 9.06
CA ASN A 64 4.76 -14.91 10.45
C ASN A 64 4.56 -13.46 10.94
N THR A 65 3.99 -12.61 10.09
CA THR A 65 3.87 -11.16 10.34
C THR A 65 2.40 -10.75 10.26
N ALA A 66 1.89 -10.16 11.34
CA ALA A 66 0.55 -9.55 11.39
C ALA A 66 0.60 -8.09 10.96
N ALA A 67 -0.54 -7.55 10.53
CA ALA A 67 -0.68 -6.10 10.39
C ALA A 67 -0.54 -5.41 11.76
N GLU A 68 0.17 -4.30 11.80
CA GLU A 68 0.40 -3.51 13.00
C GLU A 68 0.09 -2.03 12.69
N ALA A 69 -0.86 -1.46 13.44
CA ALA A 69 -1.12 -0.03 13.52
C ALA A 69 -0.21 0.57 14.60
N ARG A 70 0.82 1.30 14.17
CA ARG A 70 1.81 1.96 15.02
C ARG A 70 1.34 3.33 15.46
N THR A 71 0.70 4.05 14.55
CA THR A 71 0.06 5.33 14.83
C THR A 71 -1.44 5.13 15.04
N THR A 72 -1.93 5.47 16.23
CA THR A 72 -3.36 5.28 16.58
C THR A 72 -4.26 6.43 16.13
N THR A 73 -3.68 7.57 15.72
CA THR A 73 -4.42 8.81 15.49
C THR A 73 -4.94 9.01 14.07
N LEU A 74 -4.61 8.12 13.13
CA LEU A 74 -4.85 8.31 11.69
C LEU A 74 -5.91 7.35 11.12
N ASN A 75 -6.58 6.55 11.97
CA ASN A 75 -7.46 5.48 11.50
C ASN A 75 -8.64 5.99 10.65
N GLU A 76 -9.20 7.15 10.97
CA GLU A 76 -10.28 7.73 10.19
C GLU A 76 -9.82 8.31 8.83
N GLU A 77 -8.55 8.73 8.73
CA GLU A 77 -7.99 9.26 7.48
C GLU A 77 -7.81 8.16 6.43
N LEU A 78 -7.63 6.91 6.87
CA LEU A 78 -7.65 5.73 5.99
C LEU A 78 -8.97 5.57 5.23
N GLY A 79 -10.06 6.22 5.66
CA GLY A 79 -11.34 6.23 4.95
C GLY A 79 -11.47 7.35 3.91
N GLN A 80 -10.44 8.19 3.74
CA GLN A 80 -10.48 9.39 2.92
C GLN A 80 -9.35 9.46 1.87
N VAL A 81 -8.57 8.39 1.71
CA VAL A 81 -7.41 8.35 0.81
C VAL A 81 -7.86 8.48 -0.65
N GLU A 82 -7.26 9.40 -1.38
CA GLU A 82 -7.52 9.60 -2.82
C GLU A 82 -6.32 9.22 -3.69
N TYR A 83 -5.10 9.43 -3.20
CA TYR A 83 -3.86 9.14 -3.91
C TYR A 83 -2.99 8.17 -3.13
N ILE A 84 -2.53 7.13 -3.79
CA ILE A 84 -1.55 6.17 -3.27
C ILE A 84 -0.26 6.30 -4.08
N PHE A 85 0.84 6.58 -3.40
CA PHE A 85 2.19 6.57 -3.96
C PHE A 85 2.88 5.27 -3.56
N SER A 86 3.17 4.41 -4.53
CA SER A 86 3.76 3.09 -4.30
C SER A 86 5.18 3.04 -4.84
N ASP A 87 6.10 2.43 -4.10
CA ASP A 87 7.31 1.91 -4.72
C ASP A 87 7.02 0.65 -5.55
N LYS A 88 7.92 0.31 -6.46
CA LYS A 88 7.85 -0.86 -7.33
C LYS A 88 8.57 -2.06 -6.72
N THR A 89 9.84 -1.88 -6.34
CA THR A 89 10.74 -2.97 -5.92
C THR A 89 10.39 -3.36 -4.50
N GLY A 90 10.29 -4.65 -4.20
CA GLY A 90 9.93 -5.15 -2.87
C GLY A 90 8.49 -4.84 -2.40
N THR A 91 7.80 -3.86 -3.00
CA THR A 91 6.42 -3.47 -2.70
C THR A 91 5.40 -4.12 -3.65
N LEU A 92 5.51 -3.88 -4.96
CA LEU A 92 4.65 -4.51 -5.97
C LEU A 92 5.23 -5.85 -6.42
N THR A 93 6.56 -5.92 -6.54
CA THR A 93 7.30 -7.13 -6.94
C THR A 93 7.85 -7.85 -5.72
N GLN A 94 8.00 -9.18 -5.79
CA GLN A 94 8.69 -9.99 -4.78
C GLN A 94 10.22 -9.90 -4.89
N ASN A 95 10.74 -9.21 -5.93
CA ASN A 95 12.15 -9.20 -6.30
C ASN A 95 12.70 -10.62 -6.61
N ILE A 96 11.83 -11.48 -7.16
CA ILE A 96 12.15 -12.84 -7.59
C ILE A 96 11.92 -12.92 -9.10
N MET A 97 13.00 -13.14 -9.85
CA MET A 97 12.95 -13.33 -11.29
C MET A 97 12.74 -14.80 -11.60
N SER A 98 11.80 -15.13 -12.48
CA SER A 98 11.44 -16.49 -12.84
C SER A 98 11.41 -16.66 -14.34
N PHE A 99 12.04 -17.72 -14.85
CA PHE A 99 11.95 -18.06 -16.27
C PHE A 99 10.54 -18.56 -16.59
N SER A 100 9.83 -17.85 -17.47
CA SER A 100 8.40 -18.08 -17.69
C SER A 100 8.11 -18.66 -19.08
N LYS A 101 8.60 -18.02 -20.15
CA LYS A 101 8.37 -18.45 -21.54
C LYS A 101 9.66 -18.44 -22.35
N CYS A 102 9.69 -19.14 -23.48
CA CYS A 102 10.77 -19.00 -24.46
C CYS A 102 10.30 -19.29 -25.88
N SER A 103 11.02 -18.76 -26.85
CA SER A 103 10.88 -19.10 -28.26
C SER A 103 12.16 -19.79 -28.71
N ILE A 104 12.11 -21.01 -29.24
CA ILE A 104 13.28 -21.74 -29.73
C ILE A 104 13.02 -22.17 -31.17
N ASN A 105 13.91 -21.78 -32.08
CA ASN A 105 13.80 -22.11 -33.51
C ASN A 105 12.41 -21.80 -34.13
N GLY A 106 11.80 -20.67 -33.74
CA GLY A 106 10.49 -20.26 -34.24
C GLY A 106 9.29 -20.98 -33.59
N HIS A 107 9.51 -21.81 -32.57
CA HIS A 107 8.44 -22.40 -31.75
C HIS A 107 8.35 -21.69 -30.40
N ALA A 108 7.19 -21.10 -30.11
CA ALA A 108 6.87 -20.57 -28.79
C ALA A 108 6.51 -21.70 -27.83
N TYR A 109 7.21 -21.75 -26.70
CA TYR A 109 6.88 -22.59 -25.55
C TYR A 109 6.22 -21.69 -24.52
N ASP A 110 4.89 -21.73 -24.55
CA ASP A 110 4.01 -20.93 -23.71
C ASP A 110 2.99 -21.83 -23.00
N VAL A 111 2.66 -21.46 -21.77
CA VAL A 111 1.63 -22.07 -20.97
C VAL A 111 0.28 -21.58 -21.49
N LEU A 112 -0.27 -22.29 -22.48
CA LEU A 112 -1.70 -22.14 -22.80
C LEU A 112 -2.47 -22.55 -21.54
N MET A 113 -3.10 -21.58 -20.87
CA MET A 113 -3.96 -21.76 -19.69
C MET A 113 -5.18 -22.62 -20.04
N VAL A 114 -4.96 -23.91 -20.27
CA VAL A 114 -5.98 -24.93 -20.26
C VAL A 114 -6.05 -25.42 -18.82
N LEU A 115 -7.21 -25.26 -18.19
CA LEU A 115 -7.49 -25.79 -16.85
C LEU A 115 -7.02 -27.25 -16.74
N GLY A 116 -5.91 -27.49 -16.04
CA GLY A 116 -5.45 -28.85 -15.72
C GLY A 116 -3.95 -29.15 -15.79
N ASN A 117 -3.07 -28.23 -16.19
CA ASN A 117 -1.63 -28.52 -16.18
C ASN A 117 -1.08 -28.50 -14.75
N SER A 118 -0.65 -29.67 -14.28
CA SER A 118 0.15 -29.83 -13.06
C SER A 118 1.58 -29.35 -13.29
N GLU A 119 2.19 -28.77 -12.25
CA GLU A 119 3.61 -28.41 -12.22
C GLU A 119 4.49 -29.61 -12.64
N LEU A 120 5.53 -29.33 -13.43
CA LEU A 120 6.46 -30.36 -13.91
C LEU A 120 7.36 -30.84 -12.78
N ASP A 121 7.37 -32.15 -12.56
CA ASP A 121 8.35 -32.78 -11.67
C ASP A 121 9.66 -33.07 -12.42
N PHE A 122 10.63 -32.17 -12.22
CA PHE A 122 11.99 -32.32 -12.76
C PHE A 122 12.84 -33.34 -11.99
N THR A 123 12.48 -33.70 -10.74
CA THR A 123 13.32 -34.54 -9.87
C THR A 123 13.53 -35.95 -10.43
N SER A 124 12.52 -36.46 -11.15
CA SER A 124 12.60 -37.74 -11.87
C SER A 124 13.65 -37.76 -12.99
N PHE A 125 13.92 -36.61 -13.59
CA PHE A 125 14.81 -36.46 -14.76
C PHE A 125 16.18 -35.92 -14.38
N ASN A 126 16.23 -34.98 -13.44
CA ASN A 126 17.45 -34.34 -12.97
C ASN A 126 17.50 -34.36 -11.43
N PRO A 127 18.36 -35.18 -10.81
CA PRO A 127 18.55 -35.20 -9.36
C PRO A 127 19.05 -33.88 -8.78
N LEU A 128 19.62 -33.02 -9.61
CA LEU A 128 20.13 -31.70 -9.24
C LEU A 128 19.10 -30.60 -9.52
N ALA A 129 17.84 -30.91 -9.84
CA ALA A 129 16.82 -29.89 -10.05
C ALA A 129 16.67 -28.98 -8.81
N ASP A 130 16.29 -27.73 -9.06
CA ASP A 130 15.94 -26.78 -8.01
C ASP A 130 14.49 -27.05 -7.58
N PRO A 131 14.23 -27.36 -6.30
CA PRO A 131 12.88 -27.66 -5.82
C PRO A 131 11.93 -26.46 -5.90
N ASP A 132 12.45 -25.22 -5.93
CA ASP A 132 11.63 -24.00 -5.97
C ASP A 132 11.33 -23.54 -7.42
N PHE A 133 11.82 -24.27 -8.43
CA PHE A 133 11.61 -23.93 -9.83
C PHE A 133 10.30 -24.51 -10.38
N CYS A 134 9.36 -23.64 -10.67
CA CYS A 134 8.09 -24.00 -11.29
C CYS A 134 8.12 -23.76 -12.80
N TYR A 135 7.77 -24.77 -13.61
CA TYR A 135 7.52 -24.63 -15.04
C TYR A 135 6.40 -25.59 -15.47
N TYR A 136 5.61 -25.21 -16.47
CA TYR A 136 4.35 -25.90 -16.79
C TYR A 136 4.30 -26.52 -18.19
N ASP A 137 5.13 -26.09 -19.13
CA ASP A 137 5.08 -26.60 -20.51
C ASP A 137 5.83 -27.94 -20.65
N ASN A 138 5.05 -29.02 -20.80
CA ASN A 138 5.52 -30.37 -21.06
C ASN A 138 6.20 -30.55 -22.43
N GLY A 139 5.84 -29.74 -23.42
CA GLY A 139 6.39 -29.78 -24.78
C GLY A 139 7.89 -29.53 -24.79
N LEU A 140 8.34 -28.50 -24.08
CA LEU A 140 9.76 -28.15 -23.99
C LEU A 140 10.59 -29.27 -23.34
N LEU A 141 10.12 -29.83 -22.23
CA LEU A 141 10.79 -30.93 -21.56
C LEU A 141 10.87 -32.18 -22.45
N LYS A 142 9.84 -32.45 -23.26
CA LYS A 142 9.86 -33.54 -24.25
C LYS A 142 10.88 -33.28 -25.35
N SER A 143 10.95 -32.06 -25.90
CA SER A 143 11.94 -31.69 -26.92
C SER A 143 13.37 -31.88 -26.43
N VAL A 144 13.66 -31.49 -25.18
CA VAL A 144 14.97 -31.70 -24.56
C VAL A 144 15.28 -33.19 -24.38
N LYS A 145 14.31 -33.99 -23.91
CA LYS A 145 14.45 -35.45 -23.74
C LYS A 145 14.64 -36.20 -25.06
N LEU A 146 14.00 -35.73 -26.14
CA LEU A 146 14.14 -36.28 -27.49
C LEU A 146 15.48 -35.94 -28.14
N GLY A 147 16.28 -35.05 -27.55
CA GLY A 147 17.59 -34.69 -28.08
C GLY A 147 17.55 -33.67 -29.20
N ASP A 148 16.55 -32.77 -29.23
CA ASP A 148 16.49 -31.71 -30.23
C ASP A 148 17.73 -30.79 -30.14
N LEU A 149 18.42 -30.63 -31.27
CA LEU A 149 19.68 -29.92 -31.34
C LEU A 149 19.52 -28.44 -30.95
N HIS A 150 18.47 -27.77 -31.44
CA HIS A 150 18.24 -26.36 -31.16
C HIS A 150 17.92 -26.11 -29.69
N SER A 151 17.11 -26.97 -29.08
CA SER A 151 16.80 -26.94 -27.64
C SER A 151 18.04 -27.16 -26.77
N HIS A 152 18.92 -28.10 -27.16
CA HIS A 152 20.18 -28.33 -26.45
C HIS A 152 21.13 -27.14 -26.55
N GLU A 153 21.32 -26.56 -27.74
CA GLU A 153 22.17 -25.37 -27.89
C GLU A 153 21.61 -24.15 -27.15
N PHE A 154 20.28 -23.99 -27.11
CA PHE A 154 19.62 -22.94 -26.35
C PHE A 154 19.95 -23.02 -24.86
N PHE A 155 19.76 -24.18 -24.22
CA PHE A 155 20.07 -24.34 -22.80
C PHE A 155 21.57 -24.36 -22.51
N ARG A 156 22.38 -24.87 -23.44
CA ARG A 156 23.85 -24.78 -23.36
C ARG A 156 24.30 -23.32 -23.34
N LEU A 157 23.77 -22.46 -24.21
CA LEU A 157 24.02 -21.02 -24.20
C LEU A 157 23.68 -20.42 -22.83
N LEU A 158 22.49 -20.70 -22.29
CA LEU A 158 22.07 -20.19 -20.98
C LEU A 158 22.99 -20.66 -19.83
N SER A 159 23.55 -21.87 -19.93
CA SER A 159 24.49 -22.43 -18.94
C SER A 159 25.95 -21.99 -19.09
N LEU A 160 26.30 -21.28 -20.17
CA LEU A 160 27.69 -20.86 -20.47
C LEU A 160 27.83 -19.34 -20.52
N CYS A 161 26.91 -18.65 -21.18
CA CYS A 161 26.93 -17.20 -21.36
C CYS A 161 26.34 -16.48 -20.13
N HIS A 162 27.08 -16.43 -19.03
CA HIS A 162 26.68 -15.74 -17.79
C HIS A 162 27.87 -15.44 -16.88
N THR A 163 27.67 -14.64 -15.82
CA THR A 163 28.67 -14.39 -14.76
C THR A 163 28.34 -15.04 -13.42
N VAL A 164 27.22 -15.79 -13.33
CA VAL A 164 26.80 -16.53 -12.14
C VAL A 164 27.90 -17.44 -11.58
N MET A 165 28.04 -17.43 -10.26
CA MET A 165 28.94 -18.30 -9.51
C MET A 165 28.15 -19.38 -8.77
N SER A 166 28.66 -20.60 -8.76
CA SER A 166 28.07 -21.73 -8.05
C SER A 166 28.76 -21.95 -6.70
N GLU A 167 27.96 -22.18 -5.66
CA GLU A 167 28.42 -22.62 -4.35
C GLU A 167 27.71 -23.93 -4.00
N GLU A 168 28.49 -24.98 -3.77
CA GLU A 168 27.97 -26.28 -3.31
C GLU A 168 28.35 -26.44 -1.83
N LYS A 169 27.35 -26.34 -0.94
CA LYS A 169 27.58 -26.48 0.51
C LYS A 169 27.64 -27.95 0.94
N LYS A 170 26.81 -28.79 0.31
CA LYS A 170 26.72 -30.24 0.45
C LYS A 170 26.52 -30.85 -0.94
N GLU A 171 26.94 -32.10 -1.15
CA GLU A 171 26.68 -32.79 -2.41
C GLU A 171 25.18 -32.78 -2.74
N GLY A 172 24.83 -32.14 -3.86
CA GLY A 172 23.45 -31.98 -4.31
C GLY A 172 22.76 -30.66 -3.92
N GLU A 173 23.31 -29.89 -2.98
CA GLU A 173 22.77 -28.58 -2.57
C GLU A 173 23.56 -27.44 -3.23
N LEU A 174 23.20 -27.17 -4.49
CA LEU A 174 23.82 -26.16 -5.33
C LEU A 174 23.08 -24.81 -5.21
N MET A 175 23.79 -23.75 -4.83
CA MET A 175 23.27 -22.37 -4.84
C MET A 175 23.96 -21.54 -5.92
N TYR A 176 23.18 -20.74 -6.64
CA TYR A 176 23.67 -19.79 -7.62
C TYR A 176 23.68 -18.38 -7.07
N LYS A 177 24.84 -17.72 -7.12
CA LYS A 177 25.01 -16.31 -6.81
C LYS A 177 25.24 -15.54 -8.10
N ALA A 178 24.31 -14.66 -8.42
CA ALA A 178 24.33 -13.86 -9.64
C ALA A 178 24.43 -12.36 -9.30
N GLN A 179 25.11 -11.59 -10.14
CA GLN A 179 25.11 -10.12 -10.04
C GLN A 179 23.74 -9.55 -10.45
N SER A 180 23.14 -10.16 -11.47
CA SER A 180 21.81 -9.85 -11.95
C SER A 180 20.86 -11.00 -11.61
N PRO A 181 19.68 -10.72 -11.03
CA PRO A 181 18.69 -11.76 -10.77
C PRO A 181 18.14 -12.36 -12.08
N ASP A 182 18.18 -11.63 -13.19
CA ASP A 182 17.80 -12.12 -14.52
C ASP A 182 18.75 -13.26 -14.95
N GLU A 183 20.07 -13.10 -14.76
CA GLU A 183 21.03 -14.17 -15.03
C GLU A 183 20.82 -15.38 -14.13
N GLY A 184 20.54 -15.14 -12.83
CA GLY A 184 20.23 -16.21 -11.89
C GLY A 184 19.06 -17.06 -12.37
N ALA A 185 17.96 -16.43 -12.79
CA ALA A 185 16.77 -17.12 -13.29
C ALA A 185 17.06 -17.96 -14.55
N LEU A 186 17.86 -17.44 -15.47
CA LEU A 186 18.25 -18.16 -16.70
C LEU A 186 19.11 -19.39 -16.42
N VAL A 187 20.09 -19.27 -15.52
CA VAL A 187 20.98 -20.39 -15.16
C VAL A 187 20.22 -21.44 -14.34
N THR A 188 19.32 -21.01 -13.45
CA THR A 188 18.40 -21.92 -12.74
C THR A 188 17.48 -22.65 -13.71
N ALA A 189 16.96 -21.99 -14.75
CA ALA A 189 16.18 -22.66 -15.79
C ALA A 189 17.03 -23.73 -16.51
N ALA A 190 18.23 -23.37 -16.98
CA ALA A 190 19.14 -24.31 -17.64
C ALA A 190 19.46 -25.54 -16.76
N ARG A 191 19.69 -25.32 -15.46
CA ARG A 191 19.88 -26.37 -14.45
C ARG A 191 18.70 -27.35 -14.46
N ASN A 192 17.46 -26.87 -14.39
CA ASN A 192 16.29 -27.75 -14.32
C ASN A 192 16.07 -28.58 -15.59
N PHE A 193 16.37 -28.02 -16.76
CA PHE A 193 16.35 -28.75 -18.04
C PHE A 193 17.58 -29.65 -18.27
N GLY A 194 18.43 -29.84 -17.26
CA GLY A 194 19.53 -30.81 -17.29
C GLY A 194 20.88 -30.26 -17.77
N PHE A 195 21.03 -28.94 -17.90
CA PHE A 195 22.29 -28.25 -18.21
C PHE A 195 22.79 -27.53 -16.96
N VAL A 196 23.38 -28.29 -16.04
CA VAL A 196 23.69 -27.81 -14.68
C VAL A 196 25.09 -27.19 -14.66
N PHE A 197 25.17 -25.88 -14.50
CA PHE A 197 26.44 -25.19 -14.24
C PHE A 197 27.00 -25.62 -12.88
N ARG A 198 28.22 -26.19 -12.85
CA ARG A 198 28.83 -26.77 -11.65
C ARG A 198 29.90 -25.89 -11.04
N SER A 199 30.86 -25.45 -11.84
CA SER A 199 31.98 -24.65 -11.36
C SER A 199 32.66 -23.92 -12.52
N ARG A 200 33.39 -22.85 -12.17
CA ARG A 200 34.17 -22.04 -13.10
C ARG A 200 35.56 -21.79 -12.54
N THR A 201 36.56 -21.90 -13.42
CA THR A 201 37.92 -21.39 -13.21
C THR A 201 38.18 -20.24 -14.19
N PRO A 202 39.30 -19.50 -14.11
CA PRO A 202 39.57 -18.39 -15.03
C PRO A 202 39.66 -18.83 -16.50
N GLY A 203 40.00 -20.10 -16.76
CA GLY A 203 40.17 -20.65 -18.11
C GLY A 203 39.21 -21.79 -18.47
N THR A 204 38.33 -22.24 -17.55
CA THR A 204 37.39 -23.34 -17.83
C THR A 204 36.04 -23.15 -17.16
N VAL A 205 34.99 -23.67 -17.79
CA VAL A 205 33.61 -23.72 -17.26
C VAL A 205 33.17 -25.18 -17.29
N THR A 206 32.75 -25.72 -16.15
CA THR A 206 32.28 -27.11 -16.03
C THR A 206 30.76 -27.13 -15.92
N VAL A 207 30.10 -27.82 -16.86
CA VAL A 207 28.65 -27.98 -16.92
C VAL A 207 28.34 -29.47 -16.93
N THR A 208 27.30 -29.92 -16.22
CA THR A 208 26.78 -31.28 -16.34
C THR A 208 25.61 -31.26 -17.32
N GLU A 209 25.82 -31.79 -18.53
CA GLU A 209 24.82 -31.89 -19.59
C GLU A 209 24.15 -33.26 -19.54
N LEU A 210 22.86 -33.31 -19.22
CA LEU A 210 22.04 -34.53 -19.16
C LEU A 210 22.71 -35.66 -18.33
N GLY A 211 23.33 -35.27 -17.21
CA GLY A 211 24.04 -36.18 -16.30
C GLY A 211 25.52 -36.43 -16.64
N ARG A 212 26.03 -35.92 -17.77
CA ARG A 212 27.44 -36.07 -18.17
C ARG A 212 28.23 -34.79 -17.90
N PRO A 213 29.35 -34.83 -17.16
CA PRO A 213 30.19 -33.65 -16.95
C PRO A 213 30.95 -33.30 -18.24
N VAL A 214 30.82 -32.05 -18.68
CA VAL A 214 31.46 -31.46 -19.86
C VAL A 214 32.21 -30.21 -19.42
N THR A 215 33.51 -30.14 -19.76
CA THR A 215 34.37 -29.00 -19.42
C THR A 215 34.69 -28.20 -20.67
N TYR A 216 34.25 -26.95 -20.71
CA TYR A 216 34.52 -25.99 -21.78
C TYR A 216 35.77 -25.16 -21.42
N THR A 217 36.62 -24.90 -22.40
CA THR A 217 37.69 -23.90 -22.24
C THR A 217 37.11 -22.51 -22.47
N LEU A 218 37.21 -21.65 -21.47
CA LEU A 218 36.77 -20.26 -21.55
C LEU A 218 37.86 -19.44 -22.22
N LEU A 219 37.56 -18.89 -23.40
CA LEU A 219 38.54 -18.14 -24.19
C LEU A 219 38.43 -16.63 -23.95
N ALA A 220 37.20 -16.09 -23.95
CA ALA A 220 36.95 -14.69 -23.65
C ALA A 220 35.53 -14.49 -23.09
N ILE A 221 35.38 -13.49 -22.20
CA ILE A 221 34.09 -12.95 -21.77
C ILE A 221 34.06 -11.49 -22.22
N LEU A 222 33.03 -11.15 -22.99
CA LEU A 222 32.70 -9.78 -23.34
C LEU A 222 31.59 -9.38 -22.36
N ASP A 223 31.89 -8.48 -21.43
CA ASP A 223 30.98 -8.12 -20.32
C ASP A 223 29.82 -7.23 -20.72
N PHE A 224 28.67 -7.41 -20.07
CA PHE A 224 27.51 -6.54 -20.27
C PHE A 224 27.86 -5.07 -20.01
N ASN A 225 27.43 -4.19 -20.93
CA ASN A 225 27.51 -2.74 -20.78
C ASN A 225 26.16 -2.12 -21.19
N ASN A 226 25.72 -1.08 -20.48
CA ASN A 226 24.46 -0.35 -20.73
C ASN A 226 24.40 0.28 -22.14
N ILE A 227 25.55 0.61 -22.74
CA ILE A 227 25.62 1.16 -24.09
C ILE A 227 25.33 0.06 -25.13
N ARG A 228 26.00 -1.09 -25.00
CA ARG A 228 25.89 -2.19 -25.98
C ARG A 228 24.69 -3.13 -25.76
N LYS A 229 24.10 -3.14 -24.55
CA LYS A 229 22.94 -3.92 -24.09
C LYS A 229 22.97 -5.43 -24.44
N ARG A 230 24.13 -6.07 -24.36
CA ARG A 230 24.32 -7.51 -24.63
C ARG A 230 25.50 -8.14 -23.87
N MET A 231 25.39 -9.41 -23.54
CA MET A 231 26.34 -10.44 -23.06
C MET A 231 27.00 -11.25 -24.18
N SER A 232 28.33 -11.40 -24.28
CA SER A 232 28.91 -12.46 -25.14
C SER A 232 30.01 -13.25 -24.44
N VAL A 233 30.11 -14.55 -24.76
CA VAL A 233 31.12 -15.46 -24.23
C VAL A 233 31.65 -16.34 -25.36
N ILE A 234 32.97 -16.51 -25.42
CA ILE A 234 33.65 -17.37 -26.39
C ILE A 234 34.21 -18.57 -25.66
N VAL A 235 33.82 -19.77 -26.11
CA VAL A 235 34.25 -21.05 -25.53
C VAL A 235 34.76 -22.00 -26.59
N ARG A 236 35.69 -22.87 -26.19
CA ARG A 236 36.08 -24.04 -26.96
C ARG A 236 35.48 -25.29 -26.32
N ASN A 237 34.73 -26.04 -27.12
CA ASN A 237 34.14 -27.32 -26.72
C ASN A 237 35.23 -28.40 -26.59
N PRO A 238 34.98 -29.51 -25.86
CA PRO A 238 35.92 -30.64 -25.79
C PRO A 238 36.28 -31.24 -27.16
N GLU A 239 35.41 -31.08 -28.14
CA GLU A 239 35.57 -31.52 -29.53
C GLU A 239 36.50 -30.59 -30.35
N GLY A 240 37.00 -29.51 -29.74
CA GLY A 240 37.90 -28.54 -30.38
C GLY A 240 37.20 -27.41 -31.15
N ARG A 241 35.86 -27.41 -31.25
CA ARG A 241 35.10 -26.34 -31.91
C ARG A 241 35.04 -25.09 -31.05
N ILE A 242 35.28 -23.92 -31.65
CA ILE A 242 35.14 -22.60 -31.00
C ILE A 242 33.78 -22.01 -31.33
N ARG A 243 33.05 -21.58 -30.31
CA ARG A 243 31.75 -20.93 -30.43
C ARG A 243 31.69 -19.63 -29.64
N LEU A 244 31.12 -18.61 -30.27
CA LEU A 244 30.63 -17.40 -29.65
C LEU A 244 29.16 -17.60 -29.29
N TYR A 245 28.82 -17.32 -28.04
CA TYR A 245 27.45 -17.26 -27.54
C TYR A 245 27.11 -15.84 -27.11
N CYS A 246 26.01 -15.29 -27.61
CA CYS A 246 25.57 -13.93 -27.34
C CYS A 246 24.11 -13.91 -26.83
N LYS A 247 23.84 -13.08 -25.83
CA LYS A 247 22.49 -12.80 -25.31
C LYS A 247 22.30 -11.29 -25.13
N GLY A 248 21.16 -10.72 -25.50
CA GLY A 248 20.95 -9.29 -25.37
C GLY A 248 19.60 -8.78 -25.82
N ALA A 249 19.51 -7.46 -26.02
CA ALA A 249 18.33 -6.80 -26.58
C ALA A 249 18.07 -7.26 -28.01
N ASP A 250 16.81 -7.58 -28.32
CA ASP A 250 16.34 -7.95 -29.65
C ASP A 250 16.68 -6.88 -30.70
N THR A 251 16.46 -5.61 -30.40
CA THR A 251 16.74 -4.50 -31.34
C THR A 251 18.21 -4.42 -31.76
N LEU A 252 19.14 -4.74 -30.86
CA LEU A 252 20.58 -4.70 -31.16
C LEU A 252 21.08 -6.05 -31.70
N LEU A 253 20.57 -7.16 -31.18
CA LEU A 253 21.01 -8.47 -31.63
C LEU A 253 20.58 -8.73 -33.07
N PHE A 254 19.37 -8.31 -33.45
CA PHE A 254 18.80 -8.56 -34.79
C PHE A 254 19.55 -7.84 -35.91
N GLU A 255 20.12 -6.67 -35.64
CA GLU A 255 20.97 -5.94 -36.59
C GLU A 255 22.27 -6.69 -36.94
N ARG A 256 22.67 -7.64 -36.10
CA ARG A 256 23.95 -8.37 -36.18
C ARG A 256 23.78 -9.83 -36.58
N LEU A 257 22.56 -10.23 -36.94
CA LEU A 257 22.26 -11.58 -37.39
C LEU A 257 22.60 -11.76 -38.87
N HIS A 258 23.00 -12.97 -39.24
CA HIS A 258 23.18 -13.35 -40.62
C HIS A 258 21.84 -13.32 -41.38
N SER A 259 21.87 -12.84 -42.63
CA SER A 259 20.69 -12.63 -43.49
C SER A 259 19.82 -13.86 -43.75
N SER A 260 20.36 -15.07 -43.56
CA SER A 260 19.62 -16.33 -43.67
C SER A 260 18.49 -16.48 -42.65
N ASN A 261 18.52 -15.72 -41.55
CA ASN A 261 17.56 -15.86 -40.44
C ASN A 261 16.30 -15.01 -40.59
N ASN A 262 16.14 -14.24 -41.68
CA ASN A 262 15.05 -13.27 -41.82
C ASN A 262 13.64 -13.85 -41.54
N HIS A 263 13.38 -15.10 -41.95
CA HIS A 263 12.12 -15.78 -41.65
C HIS A 263 11.95 -16.07 -40.15
N LEU A 264 13.00 -16.60 -39.50
CA LEU A 264 13.01 -16.92 -38.08
C LEU A 264 12.91 -15.65 -37.21
N VAL A 265 13.56 -14.56 -37.66
CA VAL A 265 13.53 -13.26 -37.02
C VAL A 265 12.10 -12.73 -36.98
N ASN A 266 11.35 -12.80 -38.09
CA ASN A 266 9.96 -12.34 -38.11
C ASN A 266 9.08 -13.10 -37.11
N ILE A 267 9.13 -14.44 -37.11
CA ILE A 267 8.36 -15.27 -36.17
C ILE A 267 8.76 -14.98 -34.72
N THR A 268 10.06 -14.91 -34.43
CA THR A 268 10.56 -14.64 -33.08
C THR A 268 10.20 -13.23 -32.64
N THR A 269 10.14 -12.26 -33.56
CA THR A 269 9.68 -10.90 -33.29
C THR A 269 8.21 -10.88 -32.86
N ASP A 270 7.35 -11.67 -33.51
CA ASP A 270 5.95 -11.79 -33.12
C ASP A 270 5.81 -12.36 -31.71
N HIS A 271 6.57 -13.42 -31.38
CA HIS A 271 6.60 -13.99 -30.01
C HIS A 271 7.13 -12.98 -28.97
N LEU A 272 8.19 -12.24 -29.30
CA LEU A 272 8.74 -11.20 -28.43
C LEU A 272 7.72 -10.09 -28.13
N ASN A 273 6.93 -9.68 -29.13
CA ASN A 273 5.85 -8.71 -28.94
C ASN A 273 4.74 -9.25 -28.03
N GLU A 274 4.40 -10.53 -28.15
CA GLU A 274 3.42 -11.19 -27.28
C GLU A 274 3.93 -11.25 -25.83
N TYR A 275 5.18 -11.67 -25.63
CA TYR A 275 5.81 -11.71 -24.29
C TYR A 275 5.90 -10.31 -23.66
N ALA A 276 6.20 -9.29 -24.47
CA ALA A 276 6.20 -7.90 -24.02
C ALA A 276 4.78 -7.43 -23.64
N GLY A 277 3.75 -7.88 -24.38
CA GLY A 277 2.34 -7.62 -24.06
C GLY A 277 1.92 -8.17 -22.70
N ASP A 278 2.48 -9.31 -22.30
CA ASP A 278 2.29 -9.91 -20.97
C ASP A 278 3.15 -9.24 -19.86
N GLY A 279 3.99 -8.26 -20.21
CA GLY A 279 4.89 -7.57 -19.29
C GLY A 279 6.14 -8.37 -18.92
N LEU A 280 6.50 -9.40 -19.69
CA LEU A 280 7.71 -10.20 -19.47
C LEU A 280 8.95 -9.48 -19.99
N ARG A 281 10.08 -9.68 -19.30
CA ARG A 281 11.39 -9.19 -19.74
C ARG A 281 11.97 -10.13 -20.77
N THR A 282 12.22 -9.63 -21.97
CA THR A 282 12.67 -10.48 -23.08
C THR A 282 14.15 -10.34 -23.39
N LEU A 283 14.82 -11.44 -23.73
CA LEU A 283 16.19 -11.45 -24.26
C LEU A 283 16.27 -12.30 -25.53
N ALA A 284 16.95 -11.80 -26.55
CA ALA A 284 17.28 -12.58 -27.75
C ALA A 284 18.62 -13.30 -27.57
N LEU A 285 18.73 -14.51 -28.12
CA LEU A 285 19.89 -15.39 -27.99
C LEU A 285 20.42 -15.77 -29.37
N ALA A 286 21.72 -15.62 -29.59
CA ALA A 286 22.39 -16.01 -30.82
C ALA A 286 23.74 -16.68 -30.57
N TYR A 287 24.23 -17.38 -31.59
CA TYR A 287 25.55 -18.00 -31.57
C TYR A 287 26.27 -17.84 -32.90
N ARG A 288 27.58 -18.02 -32.91
CA ARG A 288 28.39 -18.06 -34.12
C ARG A 288 29.52 -19.06 -33.96
N ASP A 289 29.69 -19.96 -34.92
CA ASP A 289 30.87 -20.82 -34.99
C ASP A 289 32.06 -20.00 -35.51
N LEU A 290 33.22 -20.11 -34.86
CA LEU A 290 34.44 -19.41 -35.26
C LEU A 290 35.49 -20.41 -35.74
N SER A 291 36.24 -20.08 -36.80
CA SER A 291 37.44 -20.82 -37.16
C SER A 291 38.61 -20.49 -36.23
N GLU A 292 39.58 -21.40 -36.12
CA GLU A 292 40.81 -21.14 -35.35
C GLU A 292 41.56 -19.91 -35.87
N GLU A 293 41.61 -19.71 -37.20
CA GLU A 293 42.23 -18.53 -37.82
C GLU A 293 41.55 -17.22 -37.40
N GLN A 294 40.20 -17.18 -37.43
CA GLN A 294 39.43 -16.01 -37.01
C GLN A 294 39.63 -15.71 -35.52
N TRP A 295 39.70 -16.75 -34.69
CA TRP A 295 39.95 -16.62 -33.26
C TRP A 295 41.37 -16.09 -32.98
N GLU A 296 42.40 -16.64 -33.62
CA GLU A 296 43.79 -16.20 -33.42
C GLU A 296 43.97 -14.74 -33.84
N GLU A 297 43.42 -14.37 -34.99
CA GLU A 297 43.47 -12.99 -35.49
C GLU A 297 42.77 -12.03 -34.52
N TRP A 298 41.56 -12.38 -34.09
CA TRP A 298 40.81 -11.55 -33.14
C TRP A 298 41.50 -11.48 -31.76
N SER A 299 42.05 -12.59 -31.27
CA SER A 299 42.73 -12.67 -29.97
C SER A 299 43.97 -11.76 -29.94
N GLU A 300 44.71 -11.70 -31.03
CA GLU A 300 45.85 -10.79 -31.17
C GLU A 300 45.41 -9.33 -31.22
N ARG A 301 44.39 -8.99 -32.04
CA ARG A 301 43.83 -7.63 -32.08
C ARG A 301 43.29 -7.19 -30.72
N HIS A 302 42.58 -8.06 -30.03
CA HIS A 302 42.06 -7.82 -28.69
C HIS A 302 43.19 -7.54 -27.68
N ARG A 303 44.25 -8.35 -27.69
CA ARG A 303 45.41 -8.17 -26.82
C ARG A 303 46.14 -6.85 -27.08
N GLN A 304 46.18 -6.40 -28.34
CA GLN A 304 46.74 -5.10 -28.70
C GLN A 304 45.89 -3.93 -28.20
N ALA A 305 44.55 -4.04 -28.30
CA ALA A 305 43.65 -3.02 -27.78
C ALA A 305 43.63 -2.96 -26.25
N ASP A 306 43.66 -4.10 -25.55
CA ASP A 306 43.70 -4.14 -24.09
C ASP A 306 44.99 -3.52 -23.51
N ARG A 307 46.10 -3.64 -24.25
CA ARG A 307 47.39 -3.01 -23.91
C ARG A 307 47.49 -1.53 -24.30
N ALA A 308 46.52 -0.98 -25.01
CA ALA A 308 46.55 0.41 -25.44
C ALA A 308 46.35 1.35 -24.23
N THR A 309 47.20 2.38 -24.13
CA THR A 309 47.09 3.43 -23.09
C THR A 309 46.05 4.49 -23.41
N ASP A 310 45.78 4.76 -24.70
CA ASP A 310 44.84 5.78 -25.15
C ASP A 310 43.58 5.16 -25.77
N CYS A 311 42.40 5.69 -25.42
CA CYS A 311 41.09 5.27 -25.93
C CYS A 311 40.87 3.74 -25.86
N ARG A 312 41.33 3.11 -24.77
CA ARG A 312 41.25 1.65 -24.57
C ARG A 312 39.82 1.13 -24.73
N GLU A 313 38.86 1.80 -24.09
CA GLU A 313 37.46 1.37 -24.09
C GLU A 313 36.82 1.42 -25.48
N ASP A 314 37.06 2.50 -26.24
CA ASP A 314 36.54 2.63 -27.61
C ASP A 314 37.14 1.55 -28.53
N ARG A 315 38.45 1.31 -28.44
CA ARG A 315 39.11 0.25 -29.24
C ARG A 315 38.61 -1.14 -28.89
N LEU A 316 38.34 -1.41 -27.61
CA LEU A 316 37.74 -2.68 -27.18
C LEU A 316 36.30 -2.80 -27.68
N ALA A 317 35.52 -1.72 -27.63
CA ALA A 317 34.16 -1.70 -28.15
C ALA A 317 34.12 -2.01 -29.66
N ASP A 318 35.00 -1.42 -30.46
CA ASP A 318 35.10 -1.70 -31.90
C ASP A 318 35.46 -3.17 -32.20
N ILE A 319 36.38 -3.74 -31.41
CA ILE A 319 36.79 -5.15 -31.55
C ILE A 319 35.67 -6.11 -31.14
N TYR A 320 34.91 -5.76 -30.11
CA TYR A 320 33.73 -6.52 -29.68
C TYR A 320 32.64 -6.48 -30.75
N GLU A 321 32.38 -5.31 -31.32
CA GLU A 321 31.41 -5.11 -32.39
C GLU A 321 31.75 -5.94 -33.63
N HIS A 322 33.03 -6.07 -33.97
CA HIS A 322 33.49 -6.83 -35.13
C HIS A 322 33.31 -8.35 -35.00
N ILE A 323 33.55 -8.93 -33.81
CA ILE A 323 33.38 -10.38 -33.60
C ILE A 323 31.91 -10.77 -33.41
N GLU A 324 31.02 -9.83 -33.12
CA GLU A 324 29.60 -10.09 -32.91
C GLU A 324 28.75 -9.96 -34.18
N GLN A 325 29.34 -9.80 -35.36
CA GLN A 325 28.62 -9.76 -36.65
C GLN A 325 28.22 -11.16 -37.15
N ASP A 326 27.26 -11.25 -38.09
CA ASP A 326 26.88 -12.50 -38.78
C ASP A 326 26.54 -13.68 -37.84
N MET A 327 25.81 -13.42 -36.76
CA MET A 327 25.40 -14.46 -35.81
C MET A 327 24.13 -15.20 -36.27
N MET A 328 23.93 -16.41 -35.77
CA MET A 328 22.75 -17.24 -36.00
C MET A 328 21.78 -17.15 -34.82
N LEU A 329 20.51 -16.83 -35.09
CA LEU A 329 19.47 -16.72 -34.05
C LEU A 329 19.07 -18.11 -33.54
N LEU A 330 19.16 -18.32 -32.22
CA LEU A 330 18.64 -19.54 -31.57
C LEU A 330 17.19 -19.36 -31.15
N GLY A 331 16.86 -18.18 -30.64
CA GLY A 331 15.56 -17.91 -30.06
C GLY A 331 15.55 -16.73 -29.11
N ALA A 332 14.56 -16.72 -28.22
CA ALA A 332 14.37 -15.70 -27.21
C ALA A 332 13.92 -16.31 -25.87
N THR A 333 14.25 -15.63 -24.77
CA THR A 333 13.75 -15.95 -23.42
C THR A 333 12.79 -14.86 -22.95
N ALA A 334 11.91 -15.23 -22.03
CA ALA A 334 11.03 -14.33 -21.32
C ALA A 334 11.09 -14.62 -19.81
N ILE A 335 11.48 -13.61 -19.05
CA ILE A 335 11.65 -13.65 -17.60
C ILE A 335 10.55 -12.81 -16.97
N GLU A 336 9.85 -13.40 -16.00
CA GLU A 336 8.84 -12.72 -15.21
C GLU A 336 9.48 -12.16 -13.94
N ASP A 337 9.24 -10.86 -13.69
CA ASP A 337 9.49 -10.23 -12.40
C ASP A 337 8.24 -10.45 -11.54
N LYS A 338 8.27 -11.48 -10.68
CA LYS A 338 7.07 -11.96 -10.00
C LYS A 338 6.48 -10.86 -9.11
N LEU A 339 5.21 -10.55 -9.36
CA LEU A 339 4.42 -9.66 -8.50
C LEU A 339 4.13 -10.33 -7.16
N GLN A 340 3.91 -9.54 -6.11
CA GLN A 340 3.35 -10.07 -4.87
C GLN A 340 1.94 -10.64 -5.12
N GLU A 341 1.57 -11.62 -4.30
CA GLU A 341 0.26 -12.27 -4.41
C GLU A 341 -0.88 -11.25 -4.26
N GLY A 342 -1.79 -11.21 -5.23
CA GLY A 342 -2.99 -10.37 -5.17
C GLY A 342 -2.80 -8.90 -5.54
N VAL A 343 -1.64 -8.50 -6.11
CA VAL A 343 -1.36 -7.11 -6.50
C VAL A 343 -2.30 -6.62 -7.62
N PRO A 344 -2.46 -7.32 -8.75
CA PRO A 344 -3.33 -6.85 -9.84
C PRO A 344 -4.80 -6.72 -9.39
N GLU A 345 -5.29 -7.66 -8.59
CA GLU A 345 -6.66 -7.64 -8.05
C GLU A 345 -6.85 -6.45 -7.10
N THR A 346 -5.87 -6.19 -6.24
CA THR A 346 -5.88 -5.09 -5.28
C THR A 346 -5.91 -3.74 -5.99
N ILE A 347 -5.04 -3.55 -6.99
CA ILE A 347 -4.98 -2.33 -7.80
C ILE A 347 -6.31 -2.09 -8.53
N ALA A 348 -6.88 -3.14 -9.13
CA ALA A 348 -8.16 -3.05 -9.81
C ALA A 348 -9.29 -2.64 -8.85
N ILE A 349 -9.35 -3.25 -7.67
CA ILE A 349 -10.35 -2.95 -6.63
C ILE A 349 -10.20 -1.51 -6.11
N LEU A 350 -8.98 -1.05 -5.86
CA LEU A 350 -8.70 0.32 -5.42
C LEU A 350 -9.04 1.35 -6.51
N SER A 351 -8.74 1.03 -7.77
CA SER A 351 -9.14 1.88 -8.91
C SER A 351 -10.66 1.98 -9.04
N LEU A 352 -11.41 0.91 -8.78
CA LEU A 352 -12.89 0.93 -8.73
C LEU A 352 -13.44 1.74 -7.56
N ALA A 353 -12.66 1.96 -6.50
CA ALA A 353 -12.96 2.86 -5.39
C ALA A 353 -12.56 4.32 -5.67
N ASN A 354 -12.21 4.66 -6.91
CA ASN A 354 -11.74 5.99 -7.33
C ASN A 354 -10.45 6.44 -6.62
N ILE A 355 -9.57 5.50 -6.27
CA ILE A 355 -8.25 5.79 -5.71
C ILE A 355 -7.23 5.78 -6.85
N LYS A 356 -6.46 6.87 -6.99
CA LYS A 356 -5.41 7.01 -8.01
C LYS A 356 -4.10 6.46 -7.47
N ILE A 357 -3.49 5.54 -8.21
CA ILE A 357 -2.24 4.88 -7.82
C ILE A 357 -1.12 5.38 -8.72
N TRP A 358 -0.08 5.93 -8.09
CA TRP A 358 1.11 6.46 -8.74
C TRP A 358 2.31 5.61 -8.32
N VAL A 359 3.08 5.13 -9.29
CA VAL A 359 4.28 4.32 -9.02
C VAL A 359 5.51 5.21 -9.12
N LEU A 360 6.28 5.32 -8.05
CA LEU A 360 7.51 6.12 -7.99
C LEU A 360 8.69 5.17 -7.79
N THR A 361 9.44 4.89 -8.85
CA THR A 361 10.52 3.89 -8.80
C THR A 361 11.88 4.45 -9.21
N GLY A 362 12.93 3.91 -8.60
CA GLY A 362 14.32 4.13 -9.03
C GLY A 362 14.73 3.31 -10.26
N ASP A 363 13.87 2.40 -10.73
CA ASP A 363 14.15 1.52 -11.85
C ASP A 363 14.12 2.24 -13.21
N LYS A 364 14.66 1.54 -14.21
CA LYS A 364 14.61 1.97 -15.61
C LYS A 364 13.15 2.01 -16.11
N GLN A 365 12.92 2.87 -17.10
CA GLN A 365 11.59 3.12 -17.66
C GLN A 365 10.95 1.86 -18.23
N GLU A 366 11.72 1.05 -18.96
CA GLU A 366 11.22 -0.17 -19.60
C GLU A 366 10.68 -1.16 -18.56
N THR A 367 11.43 -1.35 -17.47
CA THR A 367 11.02 -2.19 -16.34
C THR A 367 9.77 -1.67 -15.66
N ALA A 368 9.69 -0.36 -15.40
CA ALA A 368 8.55 0.25 -14.71
C ALA A 368 7.27 0.15 -15.55
N VAL A 369 7.37 0.34 -16.87
CA VAL A 369 6.25 0.19 -17.81
C VAL A 369 5.80 -1.27 -17.88
N ASN A 370 6.72 -2.24 -17.95
CA ASN A 370 6.38 -3.66 -17.95
C ASN A 370 5.60 -4.05 -16.69
N ILE A 371 6.07 -3.63 -15.51
CA ILE A 371 5.34 -3.84 -14.25
C ILE A 371 3.99 -3.12 -14.26
N GLY A 372 3.89 -1.93 -14.86
CA GLY A 372 2.63 -1.22 -15.06
C GLY A 372 1.59 -2.05 -15.81
N TYR A 373 1.99 -2.79 -16.85
CA TYR A 373 1.12 -3.73 -17.57
C TYR A 373 0.81 -4.99 -16.76
N SER A 374 1.81 -5.62 -16.14
CA SER A 374 1.60 -6.81 -15.30
C SER A 374 0.64 -6.55 -14.13
N CYS A 375 0.72 -5.35 -13.52
CA CYS A 375 -0.18 -4.88 -12.47
C CYS A 375 -1.57 -4.47 -12.96
N LYS A 376 -1.81 -4.47 -14.29
CA LYS A 376 -3.02 -3.93 -14.93
C LYS A 376 -3.29 -2.47 -14.59
N MET A 377 -2.24 -1.71 -14.25
CA MET A 377 -2.31 -0.26 -14.14
C MET A 377 -2.34 0.39 -15.51
N LEU A 378 -1.59 -0.18 -16.46
CA LEU A 378 -1.64 0.12 -17.88
C LEU A 378 -2.42 -0.98 -18.58
N THR A 379 -3.38 -0.62 -19.43
CA THR A 379 -4.17 -1.57 -20.22
C THR A 379 -4.03 -1.26 -21.70
N GLY A 380 -4.11 -2.29 -22.55
CA GLY A 380 -4.05 -2.11 -24.01
C GLY A 380 -5.19 -1.24 -24.57
N ASP A 381 -6.30 -1.15 -23.83
CA ASP A 381 -7.47 -0.34 -24.17
C ASP A 381 -7.26 1.16 -23.90
N MET A 382 -6.19 1.55 -23.20
CA MET A 382 -5.90 2.94 -22.89
C MET A 382 -5.82 3.81 -24.15
N THR A 383 -6.45 4.98 -24.10
CA THR A 383 -6.52 5.90 -25.22
C THR A 383 -5.13 6.38 -25.61
N GLU A 384 -4.29 6.72 -24.62
CA GLU A 384 -2.92 7.14 -24.86
C GLU A 384 -2.04 6.99 -23.61
N VAL A 385 -0.75 6.67 -23.82
CA VAL A 385 0.27 6.67 -22.77
C VAL A 385 1.28 7.77 -23.11
N PHE A 386 1.23 8.87 -22.37
CA PHE A 386 2.14 10.01 -22.54
C PHE A 386 3.49 9.67 -21.93
N ILE A 387 4.56 9.78 -22.72
CA ILE A 387 5.93 9.52 -22.27
C ILE A 387 6.71 10.83 -22.32
N ILE A 388 7.18 11.29 -21.16
CA ILE A 388 7.98 12.51 -21.02
C ILE A 388 9.44 12.11 -20.81
N SER A 389 10.26 12.41 -21.80
CA SER A 389 11.68 12.04 -21.87
C SER A 389 12.59 13.21 -22.24
N GLY A 390 12.06 14.43 -22.33
CA GLY A 390 12.85 15.64 -22.60
C GLY A 390 13.98 15.86 -21.57
N ASN A 391 15.15 16.27 -22.06
CA ASN A 391 16.33 16.55 -21.24
C ASN A 391 16.51 18.05 -20.95
N THR A 392 15.74 18.92 -21.62
CA THR A 392 15.79 20.37 -21.44
C THR A 392 14.45 20.90 -20.96
N VAL A 393 14.45 22.01 -20.21
CA VAL A 393 13.24 22.65 -19.69
C VAL A 393 12.20 22.90 -20.78
N LEU A 394 12.63 23.41 -21.94
CA LEU A 394 11.74 23.68 -23.08
C LEU A 394 11.12 22.40 -23.65
N SER A 395 11.93 21.36 -23.88
CA SER A 395 11.41 20.07 -24.38
C SER A 395 10.40 19.43 -23.42
N VAL A 396 10.66 19.49 -22.11
CA VAL A 396 9.75 18.94 -21.10
C VAL A 396 8.43 19.71 -21.10
N ARG A 397 8.48 21.03 -21.25
CA ARG A 397 7.28 21.87 -21.33
C ARG A 397 6.44 21.61 -22.57
N GLU A 398 7.08 21.43 -23.73
CA GLU A 398 6.39 21.07 -24.97
C GLU A 398 5.73 19.68 -24.87
N GLU A 399 6.42 18.69 -24.28
CA GLU A 399 5.86 17.36 -24.01
C GLU A 399 4.71 17.39 -22.98
N LEU A 400 4.81 18.23 -21.93
CA LEU A 400 3.75 18.41 -20.94
C LEU A 400 2.52 19.11 -21.50
N SER A 401 2.71 20.15 -22.31
CA SER A 401 1.62 20.92 -22.90
C SER A 401 0.90 20.15 -24.02
N SER A 402 1.63 19.33 -24.78
CA SER A 402 1.04 18.45 -25.80
C SER A 402 0.29 17.25 -25.21
N SER A 403 0.60 16.85 -23.97
CA SER A 403 -0.07 15.74 -23.28
C SER A 403 -1.38 16.14 -22.56
N VAL A 404 -1.82 17.40 -22.68
CA VAL A 404 -3.12 17.85 -22.17
C VAL A 404 -4.21 17.52 -23.20
N PRO A 405 -5.19 16.65 -22.88
CA PRO A 405 -6.29 16.35 -23.80
C PRO A 405 -7.07 17.63 -24.19
N LEU A 406 -7.41 17.78 -25.48
CA LEU A 406 -8.05 18.97 -26.06
C LEU A 406 -9.25 19.59 -25.29
N PRO A 407 -10.08 18.86 -24.51
CA PRO A 407 -11.16 19.49 -23.73
C PRO A 407 -10.69 20.45 -22.62
N LEU A 408 -9.40 20.43 -22.24
CA LEU A 408 -8.82 21.23 -21.15
C LEU A 408 -8.07 22.49 -21.63
N ALA A 409 -7.90 22.68 -22.94
CA ALA A 409 -7.18 23.83 -23.50
C ALA A 409 -7.97 25.16 -23.46
N LEU A 410 -9.25 25.12 -23.05
CA LEU A 410 -10.06 26.33 -22.83
C LEU A 410 -9.95 26.78 -21.37
N PRO A 411 -9.61 28.06 -21.09
CA PRO A 411 -9.58 28.56 -19.73
C PRO A 411 -11.00 28.49 -19.13
N PRO A 412 -11.20 27.89 -17.95
CA PRO A 412 -12.49 27.89 -17.30
C PRO A 412 -12.85 29.33 -16.89
N LEU A 413 -14.06 29.79 -17.25
CA LEU A 413 -14.61 31.05 -16.73
C LEU A 413 -14.94 30.96 -15.22
N ASP A 414 -14.96 29.76 -14.65
CA ASP A 414 -15.24 29.45 -13.24
C ASP A 414 -14.36 28.28 -12.76
N PRO A 415 -13.98 28.20 -11.47
CA PRO A 415 -13.25 27.04 -10.94
C PRO A 415 -14.08 25.77 -11.21
N PRO A 416 -13.55 24.78 -11.95
CA PRO A 416 -14.32 23.59 -12.30
C PRO A 416 -14.65 22.82 -11.02
N SER A 417 -15.93 22.56 -10.81
CA SER A 417 -16.39 21.58 -9.83
C SER A 417 -15.74 20.23 -10.14
N SER A 418 -15.24 19.53 -9.11
CA SER A 418 -14.59 18.21 -9.22
C SER A 418 -15.35 17.19 -10.08
N THR A 419 -16.67 17.33 -10.16
CA THR A 419 -17.59 16.41 -10.82
C THR A 419 -17.50 16.37 -12.36
N THR A 420 -17.01 17.43 -13.02
CA THR A 420 -16.89 17.46 -14.51
C THR A 420 -15.57 16.90 -15.03
N LEU A 421 -14.52 16.89 -14.20
CA LEU A 421 -13.22 16.29 -14.54
C LEU A 421 -13.26 14.76 -14.44
N ASP A 422 -14.05 14.20 -13.53
CA ASP A 422 -14.18 12.75 -13.35
C ASP A 422 -14.88 12.07 -14.55
N SER A 423 -15.84 12.76 -15.20
CA SER A 423 -16.50 12.28 -16.42
C SER A 423 -15.63 12.31 -17.68
N ILE A 424 -14.51 13.04 -17.65
CA ILE A 424 -13.54 13.18 -18.76
C ILE A 424 -12.19 12.52 -18.39
N SER A 425 -12.14 11.73 -17.30
CA SER A 425 -10.97 10.89 -17.00
C SER A 425 -10.87 9.75 -18.03
N GLY A 426 -10.46 10.13 -19.24
CA GLY A 426 -10.09 9.22 -20.30
C GLY A 426 -8.99 8.30 -19.80
N GLU A 427 -8.88 7.15 -20.45
CA GLU A 427 -7.94 6.09 -20.12
C GLU A 427 -6.51 6.50 -20.52
N PHE A 428 -6.00 7.57 -19.92
CA PHE A 428 -4.68 8.12 -20.14
C PHE A 428 -3.74 7.70 -19.02
N ALA A 429 -2.49 7.43 -19.37
CA ALA A 429 -1.41 7.22 -18.42
C ALA A 429 -0.23 8.14 -18.70
N LEU A 430 0.52 8.49 -17.66
CA LEU A 430 1.71 9.34 -17.76
C LEU A 430 2.95 8.58 -17.29
N VAL A 431 4.00 8.58 -18.10
CA VAL A 431 5.32 8.04 -17.76
C VAL A 431 6.35 9.16 -17.83
N ILE A 432 7.06 9.44 -16.74
CA ILE A 432 8.05 10.52 -16.68
C ILE A 432 9.39 10.03 -16.13
N ASN A 433 10.48 10.43 -16.78
CA ASN A 433 11.83 10.11 -16.33
C ASN A 433 12.32 11.06 -15.23
N GLY A 434 13.20 10.59 -14.33
CA GLY A 434 13.67 11.36 -13.17
C GLY A 434 14.37 12.67 -13.49
N HIS A 435 15.06 12.77 -14.64
CA HIS A 435 15.65 14.04 -15.10
C HIS A 435 14.59 15.02 -15.58
N SER A 436 13.62 14.58 -16.38
CA SER A 436 12.49 15.39 -16.82
C SER A 436 11.61 15.82 -15.64
N LEU A 437 11.44 14.93 -14.66
CA LEU A 437 10.72 15.21 -13.41
C LEU A 437 11.41 16.29 -12.59
N ALA A 438 12.75 16.33 -12.54
CA ALA A 438 13.47 17.39 -11.83
C ALA A 438 13.08 18.78 -12.36
N HIS A 439 12.98 18.92 -13.68
CA HIS A 439 12.51 20.16 -14.30
C HIS A 439 11.02 20.38 -14.07
N ALA A 440 10.18 19.35 -14.19
CA ALA A 440 8.74 19.45 -13.95
C ALA A 440 8.36 19.83 -12.51
N LEU A 441 9.25 19.58 -11.54
CA LEU A 441 9.09 19.97 -10.14
C LEU A 441 9.54 21.42 -9.84
N GLU A 442 10.12 22.13 -10.82
CA GLU A 442 10.45 23.56 -10.66
C GLU A 442 9.17 24.41 -10.57
N ALA A 443 9.21 25.50 -9.79
CA ALA A 443 8.03 26.31 -9.45
C ALA A 443 7.27 26.84 -10.68
N ASP A 444 7.96 27.06 -11.80
CA ASP A 444 7.35 27.60 -13.02
C ASP A 444 6.52 26.55 -13.78
N MET A 445 6.79 25.25 -13.58
CA MET A 445 6.13 24.13 -14.29
C MET A 445 5.33 23.20 -13.37
N GLU A 446 5.40 23.40 -12.04
CA GLU A 446 4.72 22.55 -11.06
C GLU A 446 3.20 22.44 -11.31
N GLY A 447 2.57 23.55 -11.72
CA GLY A 447 1.14 23.60 -12.03
C GLY A 447 0.75 22.84 -13.30
N GLU A 448 1.56 22.96 -14.36
CA GLU A 448 1.35 22.24 -15.63
C GLU A 448 1.46 20.72 -15.39
N PHE A 449 2.51 20.28 -14.69
CA PHE A 449 2.68 18.87 -14.33
C PHE A 449 1.52 18.32 -13.50
N VAL A 450 1.09 19.02 -12.44
CA VAL A 450 -0.04 18.58 -11.61
C VAL A 450 -1.33 18.51 -12.42
N SER A 451 -1.57 19.47 -13.32
CA SER A 451 -2.77 19.49 -14.15
C SER A 451 -2.85 18.28 -15.07
N THR A 452 -1.74 17.93 -15.75
CA THR A 452 -1.65 16.77 -16.64
C THR A 452 -1.71 15.46 -15.85
N ALA A 453 -0.87 15.31 -14.82
CA ALA A 453 -0.77 14.09 -14.03
C ALA A 453 -2.05 13.72 -13.29
N CYS A 454 -2.85 14.71 -12.87
CA CYS A 454 -4.12 14.45 -12.18
C CYS A 454 -5.27 14.03 -13.11
N VAL A 455 -5.17 14.29 -14.41
CA VAL A 455 -6.14 13.82 -15.41
C VAL A 455 -5.88 12.35 -15.75
N CYS A 456 -4.62 11.94 -15.74
CA CYS A 456 -4.22 10.55 -15.97
C CYS A 456 -4.77 9.63 -14.87
N ARG A 457 -5.16 8.41 -15.29
CA ARG A 457 -5.61 7.34 -14.39
C ARG A 457 -4.44 6.74 -13.62
N ALA A 458 -3.30 6.59 -14.28
CA ALA A 458 -2.07 6.04 -13.73
C ALA A 458 -0.88 6.95 -14.08
N VAL A 459 0.04 7.12 -13.12
CA VAL A 459 1.29 7.87 -13.31
C VAL A 459 2.45 7.00 -12.86
N ILE A 460 3.49 6.88 -13.69
CA ILE A 460 4.69 6.10 -13.43
C ILE A 460 5.90 7.01 -13.56
N CYS A 461 6.56 7.29 -12.44
CA CYS A 461 7.80 8.05 -12.42
C CYS A 461 8.99 7.08 -12.34
N CYS A 462 9.90 7.17 -13.30
CA CYS A 462 11.02 6.24 -13.47
C CYS A 462 12.35 6.91 -13.12
N ARG A 463 13.35 6.14 -12.67
CA ARG A 463 14.68 6.63 -12.24
C ARG A 463 14.62 7.79 -11.23
N VAL A 464 13.69 7.71 -10.28
CA VAL A 464 13.44 8.76 -9.29
C VAL A 464 14.31 8.56 -8.05
N THR A 465 14.93 9.64 -7.58
CA THR A 465 15.70 9.63 -6.32
C THR A 465 14.78 9.69 -5.08
N PRO A 466 15.21 9.22 -3.90
CA PRO A 466 14.41 9.30 -2.66
C PRO A 466 13.88 10.70 -2.34
N LEU A 467 14.67 11.74 -2.63
CA LEU A 467 14.27 13.13 -2.44
C LEU A 467 13.14 13.53 -3.41
N GLN A 468 13.27 13.18 -4.69
CA GLN A 468 12.24 13.46 -5.69
C GLN A 468 10.93 12.72 -5.38
N LYS A 469 10.98 11.49 -4.86
CA LYS A 469 9.77 10.78 -4.42
C LYS A 469 8.99 11.61 -3.38
N ALA A 470 9.70 12.13 -2.37
CA ALA A 470 9.09 12.97 -1.35
C ALA A 470 8.53 14.29 -1.92
N LEU A 471 9.25 14.93 -2.85
CA LEU A 471 8.80 16.17 -3.50
C LEU A 471 7.51 15.97 -4.32
N VAL A 472 7.36 14.83 -5.02
CA VAL A 472 6.11 14.52 -5.74
C VAL A 472 4.93 14.39 -4.78
N VAL A 473 5.11 13.70 -3.65
CA VAL A 473 4.06 13.58 -2.63
C VAL A 473 3.69 14.93 -2.04
N GLU A 474 4.69 15.76 -1.72
CA GLU A 474 4.48 17.11 -1.20
C GLU A 474 3.74 18.01 -2.20
N LEU A 475 4.09 17.90 -3.48
CA LEU A 475 3.48 18.68 -4.54
C LEU A 475 1.97 18.40 -4.66
N ILE A 476 1.57 17.13 -4.67
CA ILE A 476 0.16 16.74 -4.75
C ILE A 476 -0.59 17.11 -3.47
N LYS A 477 0.04 16.93 -2.32
CA LYS A 477 -0.49 17.35 -1.01
C LYS A 477 -0.77 18.86 -0.98
N LYS A 478 0.13 19.69 -1.51
CA LYS A 478 -0.01 21.15 -1.61
C LYS A 478 -1.13 21.58 -2.57
N HIS A 479 -1.19 20.99 -3.77
CA HIS A 479 -2.09 21.46 -4.83
C HIS A 479 -3.51 20.91 -4.77
N LYS A 480 -3.69 19.62 -4.45
CA LYS A 480 -5.01 18.97 -4.44
C LYS A 480 -5.71 19.01 -3.09
N LYS A 481 -4.98 19.25 -1.98
CA LYS A 481 -5.49 19.15 -0.60
C LYS A 481 -6.20 17.81 -0.33
N ALA A 482 -5.79 16.76 -1.03
CA ALA A 482 -6.32 15.42 -0.92
C ALA A 482 -5.51 14.62 0.13
N VAL A 483 -6.13 13.61 0.73
CA VAL A 483 -5.42 12.69 1.64
C VAL A 483 -4.57 11.74 0.81
N THR A 484 -3.27 11.74 1.13
CA THR A 484 -2.24 11.00 0.40
C THR A 484 -1.68 9.87 1.26
N LEU A 485 -1.56 8.69 0.66
CA LEU A 485 -0.94 7.52 1.28
C LEU A 485 0.33 7.16 0.53
N ALA A 486 1.39 6.83 1.23
CA ALA A 486 2.63 6.32 0.65
C ALA A 486 2.93 4.91 1.17
N ILE A 487 3.33 4.00 0.28
CA ILE A 487 3.68 2.61 0.60
C ILE A 487 5.05 2.23 0.01
N GLY A 488 5.88 1.59 0.84
CA GLY A 488 7.24 1.15 0.47
C GLY A 488 7.79 0.12 1.46
N ASP A 489 8.87 -0.58 1.08
CA ASP A 489 9.54 -1.58 1.92
C ASP A 489 10.97 -1.15 2.32
N GLY A 490 11.62 -0.33 1.50
CA GLY A 490 13.03 0.03 1.65
C GLY A 490 13.33 1.36 2.34
N ALA A 491 14.61 1.58 2.64
CA ALA A 491 15.13 2.84 3.18
C ALA A 491 14.90 4.04 2.24
N ASN A 492 14.87 3.77 0.93
CA ASN A 492 14.66 4.77 -0.11
C ASN A 492 13.26 5.41 -0.07
N ASP A 493 12.32 4.75 0.59
CA ASP A 493 10.92 5.18 0.64
C ASP A 493 10.58 5.89 1.95
N VAL A 494 11.49 5.90 2.93
CA VAL A 494 11.25 6.53 4.24
C VAL A 494 10.87 8.00 4.12
N SER A 495 11.53 8.75 3.24
CA SER A 495 11.21 10.16 2.98
C SER A 495 9.83 10.33 2.34
N MET A 496 9.46 9.45 1.41
CA MET A 496 8.15 9.44 0.77
C MET A 496 7.03 9.12 1.78
N ILE A 497 7.25 8.10 2.62
CA ILE A 497 6.34 7.64 3.68
C ILE A 497 6.09 8.77 4.69
N LYS A 498 7.14 9.46 5.15
CA LYS A 498 7.03 10.53 6.15
C LYS A 498 6.36 11.81 5.62
N THR A 499 6.46 12.07 4.31
CA THR A 499 5.87 13.28 3.71
C THR A 499 4.37 13.13 3.44
N ALA A 500 3.91 11.90 3.19
CA ALA A 500 2.50 11.58 3.02
C ALA A 500 1.67 11.86 4.29
N HIS A 501 0.34 11.87 4.18
CA HIS A 501 -0.51 11.93 5.38
C HIS A 501 -0.51 10.61 6.13
N ILE A 502 -0.46 9.50 5.37
CA ILE A 502 -0.45 8.14 5.90
C ILE A 502 0.72 7.38 5.30
N GLY A 503 1.58 6.85 6.15
CA GLY A 503 2.70 5.99 5.78
C GLY A 503 2.40 4.52 6.00
N VAL A 504 2.63 3.69 4.98
CA VAL A 504 2.50 2.23 5.07
C VAL A 504 3.85 1.57 4.76
N GLY A 505 4.33 0.73 5.67
CA GLY A 505 5.58 -0.01 5.54
C GLY A 505 5.34 -1.48 5.22
N ILE A 506 5.96 -1.98 4.16
CA ILE A 506 5.97 -3.41 3.86
C ILE A 506 7.16 -4.08 4.55
N SER A 507 6.87 -5.14 5.33
CA SER A 507 7.90 -5.96 5.97
C SER A 507 8.54 -6.90 4.94
N GLY A 508 9.57 -6.42 4.24
CA GLY A 508 10.29 -7.13 3.18
C GLY A 508 11.70 -7.61 3.56
N GLN A 509 12.43 -8.10 2.56
CA GLN A 509 13.82 -8.58 2.69
C GLN A 509 14.85 -7.43 2.70
N GLU A 510 14.48 -6.24 2.21
CA GLU A 510 15.38 -5.07 2.10
C GLU A 510 15.63 -4.35 3.43
N GLY A 511 14.96 -4.79 4.50
CA GLY A 511 15.18 -4.34 5.88
C GLY A 511 13.91 -3.83 6.57
N ILE A 512 14.05 -3.46 7.84
CA ILE A 512 12.92 -3.01 8.68
C ILE A 512 12.74 -1.49 8.72
N GLN A 513 13.51 -0.73 7.93
CA GLN A 513 13.57 0.73 8.06
C GLN A 513 12.27 1.42 7.63
N ALA A 514 11.64 0.99 6.53
CA ALA A 514 10.34 1.53 6.11
C ALA A 514 9.26 1.25 7.16
N VAL A 515 9.23 0.03 7.71
CA VAL A 515 8.33 -0.39 8.78
C VAL A 515 8.49 0.49 10.03
N LEU A 516 9.73 0.77 10.45
CA LEU A 516 10.03 1.66 11.58
C LEU A 516 9.59 3.11 11.36
N ALA A 517 9.52 3.57 10.11
CA ALA A 517 9.10 4.93 9.76
C ALA A 517 7.60 5.06 9.43
N SER A 518 6.88 3.94 9.27
CA SER A 518 5.49 3.91 8.84
C SER A 518 4.47 3.93 9.99
N ASP A 519 3.27 4.43 9.69
CA ASP A 519 2.11 4.43 10.60
C ASP A 519 1.44 3.06 10.69
N TYR A 520 1.40 2.33 9.57
CA TYR A 520 0.87 0.98 9.47
C TYR A 520 1.92 0.08 8.82
N SER A 521 2.07 -1.14 9.30
CA SER A 521 2.98 -2.11 8.70
C SER A 521 2.36 -3.47 8.52
N PHE A 522 2.62 -4.11 7.38
CA PHE A 522 2.21 -5.48 7.07
C PHE A 522 3.15 -6.10 6.03
N SER A 523 3.06 -7.40 5.77
CA SER A 523 4.05 -8.10 4.93
C SER A 523 3.75 -8.12 3.42
N GLN A 524 2.51 -7.89 3.00
CA GLN A 524 2.11 -8.03 1.59
C GLN A 524 1.17 -6.90 1.13
N PHE A 525 1.35 -6.43 -0.09
CA PHE A 525 0.58 -5.34 -0.69
C PHE A 525 -0.94 -5.61 -0.71
N ARG A 526 -1.37 -6.87 -0.90
CA ARG A 526 -2.80 -7.24 -0.93
C ARG A 526 -3.58 -6.87 0.33
N PHE A 527 -2.93 -6.69 1.48
CA PHE A 527 -3.61 -6.30 2.70
C PHE A 527 -4.07 -4.83 2.66
N LEU A 528 -3.50 -4.01 1.77
CA LEU A 528 -3.88 -2.62 1.58
C LEU A 528 -5.36 -2.46 1.20
N GLN A 529 -5.90 -3.34 0.34
CA GLN A 529 -7.33 -3.28 -0.03
C GLN A 529 -8.24 -3.42 1.19
N ARG A 530 -7.84 -4.27 2.14
CA ARG A 530 -8.63 -4.56 3.34
C ARG A 530 -8.43 -3.47 4.38
N LEU A 531 -7.21 -2.96 4.54
CA LEU A 531 -6.91 -1.84 5.41
C LEU A 531 -7.76 -0.61 5.04
N LEU A 532 -7.84 -0.25 3.76
CA LEU A 532 -8.60 0.92 3.31
C LEU A 532 -10.10 0.66 3.23
N LEU A 533 -10.54 -0.33 2.43
CA LEU A 533 -11.96 -0.51 2.10
C LEU A 533 -12.79 -1.08 3.24
N VAL A 534 -12.16 -1.77 4.21
CA VAL A 534 -12.86 -2.31 5.38
C VAL A 534 -12.56 -1.45 6.60
N HIS A 535 -11.31 -1.44 7.09
CA HIS A 535 -10.98 -0.77 8.35
C HIS A 535 -11.04 0.76 8.25
N GLY A 536 -10.46 1.35 7.21
CA GLY A 536 -10.48 2.80 7.00
C GLY A 536 -11.89 3.34 6.81
N ARG A 537 -12.66 2.70 5.91
CA ARG A 537 -14.07 3.04 5.67
C ARG A 537 -14.90 2.98 6.97
N TRP A 538 -14.79 1.89 7.71
CA TRP A 538 -15.51 1.73 8.99
C TRP A 538 -15.04 2.73 10.05
N SER A 539 -13.74 2.99 10.14
CA SER A 539 -13.19 3.96 11.10
C SER A 539 -13.75 5.36 10.84
N TYR A 540 -13.73 5.82 9.58
CA TYR A 540 -14.30 7.10 9.17
C TYR A 540 -15.81 7.17 9.48
N LEU A 541 -16.59 6.16 9.09
CA LEU A 541 -18.04 6.08 9.35
C LEU A 541 -18.36 6.16 10.85
N ARG A 542 -17.69 5.35 11.66
CA ARG A 542 -17.88 5.29 13.12
C ARG A 542 -17.52 6.62 13.77
N MET A 543 -16.41 7.23 13.34
CA MET A 543 -15.95 8.51 13.87
C MET A 543 -16.95 9.63 13.55
N CYS A 544 -17.46 9.69 12.33
CA CYS A 544 -18.47 10.67 11.93
C CYS A 544 -19.76 10.53 12.76
N ARG A 545 -20.27 9.31 12.92
CA ARG A 545 -21.47 9.03 13.74
C ARG A 545 -21.26 9.39 15.20
N PHE A 546 -20.11 9.01 15.76
CA PHE A 546 -19.71 9.39 17.11
C PHE A 546 -19.71 10.91 17.29
N LEU A 547 -19.07 11.67 16.41
CA LEU A 547 -18.98 13.13 16.51
C LEU A 547 -20.35 13.80 16.43
N CYS A 548 -21.16 13.43 15.43
CA CYS A 548 -22.53 13.94 15.28
C CYS A 548 -23.36 13.74 16.53
N TYR A 549 -23.36 12.50 17.07
CA TYR A 549 -24.13 12.17 18.27
C TYR A 549 -23.57 12.84 19.53
N PHE A 550 -22.23 12.92 19.66
CA PHE A 550 -21.59 13.57 20.79
C PHE A 550 -21.94 15.06 20.84
N PHE A 551 -21.94 15.77 19.71
CA PHE A 551 -22.38 17.17 19.70
C PHE A 551 -23.87 17.28 20.03
N TYR A 552 -24.73 16.49 19.38
CA TYR A 552 -26.17 16.47 19.65
C TYR A 552 -26.49 16.32 21.14
N LYS A 553 -25.97 15.28 21.81
CA LYS A 553 -26.29 15.00 23.23
C LYS A 553 -25.81 16.10 24.18
N ASN A 554 -24.68 16.75 23.85
CA ASN A 554 -24.11 17.81 24.67
C ASN A 554 -24.85 19.13 24.48
N PHE A 555 -25.29 19.45 23.26
CA PHE A 555 -26.16 20.60 23.03
C PHE A 555 -27.54 20.41 23.68
N ALA A 556 -28.12 19.21 23.59
CA ALA A 556 -29.37 18.88 24.28
C ALA A 556 -29.29 19.08 25.81
N PHE A 557 -28.17 18.69 26.42
CA PHE A 557 -27.91 18.87 27.85
C PHE A 557 -27.64 20.34 28.22
N THR A 558 -26.72 21.01 27.54
CA THR A 558 -26.25 22.36 27.94
C THR A 558 -27.28 23.46 27.68
N MET A 559 -28.08 23.35 26.62
CA MET A 559 -29.07 24.37 26.27
C MET A 559 -30.26 24.42 27.26
N VAL A 560 -30.53 23.34 28.01
CA VAL A 560 -31.55 23.35 29.08
C VAL A 560 -31.20 24.40 30.16
N HIS A 561 -29.92 24.52 30.52
CA HIS A 561 -29.46 25.57 31.44
C HIS A 561 -29.64 26.98 30.87
N PHE A 562 -29.50 27.12 29.54
CA PHE A 562 -29.71 28.40 28.88
C PHE A 562 -31.18 28.82 28.94
N TRP A 563 -32.11 27.91 28.65
CA TRP A 563 -33.56 28.18 28.75
C TRP A 563 -33.98 28.53 30.17
N PHE A 564 -33.47 27.80 31.16
CA PHE A 564 -33.71 28.10 32.58
C PHE A 564 -33.20 29.47 33.01
N GLY A 565 -32.11 29.96 32.40
CA GLY A 565 -31.55 31.28 32.67
C GLY A 565 -32.54 32.43 32.50
N PHE A 566 -33.47 32.32 31.55
CA PHE A 566 -34.53 33.31 31.35
C PHE A 566 -35.50 33.40 32.54
N PHE A 567 -35.76 32.27 33.22
CA PHE A 567 -36.69 32.20 34.35
C PHE A 567 -36.05 32.59 35.68
N CYS A 568 -34.74 32.40 35.81
CA CYS A 568 -33.98 32.74 37.03
C CYS A 568 -33.34 34.14 37.00
N GLY A 569 -33.72 35.02 36.07
CA GLY A 569 -33.14 36.37 35.96
C GLY A 569 -31.64 36.37 35.65
N PHE A 570 -31.16 35.34 34.95
CA PHE A 570 -29.75 35.09 34.68
C PHE A 570 -28.85 35.02 35.95
N SER A 571 -29.31 34.36 37.01
CA SER A 571 -28.56 34.17 38.27
C SER A 571 -27.47 33.08 38.25
N ALA A 572 -27.27 32.40 37.12
CA ALA A 572 -26.39 31.24 36.96
C ALA A 572 -26.72 30.04 37.88
N GLN A 573 -27.99 29.89 38.28
CA GLN A 573 -28.48 28.68 38.95
C GLN A 573 -28.49 27.51 37.97
N THR A 574 -27.94 26.36 38.38
CA THR A 574 -28.00 25.12 37.58
C THR A 574 -29.41 24.55 37.62
N VAL A 575 -29.80 23.78 36.61
CA VAL A 575 -31.08 23.03 36.59
C VAL A 575 -30.88 21.67 37.24
N TYR A 576 -29.80 21.00 36.85
CA TYR A 576 -29.44 19.69 37.35
C TYR A 576 -28.64 19.78 38.63
N ASP A 577 -28.65 18.66 39.37
CA ASP A 577 -27.74 18.44 40.49
C ASP A 577 -26.27 18.45 40.04
N GLN A 578 -25.38 18.90 40.93
CA GLN A 578 -23.95 19.06 40.62
C GLN A 578 -23.28 17.73 40.25
N TYR A 579 -23.66 16.62 40.89
CA TYR A 579 -23.13 15.30 40.55
C TYR A 579 -23.69 14.80 39.22
N PHE A 580 -24.95 15.10 38.90
CA PHE A 580 -25.53 14.77 37.61
C PHE A 580 -24.76 15.44 36.45
N ILE A 581 -24.46 16.74 36.57
CA ILE A 581 -23.67 17.49 35.56
C ILE A 581 -22.32 16.81 35.29
N THR A 582 -21.67 16.33 36.36
CA THR A 582 -20.35 15.69 36.28
C THR A 582 -20.44 14.28 35.69
N LEU A 583 -21.40 13.48 36.13
CA LEU A 583 -21.54 12.07 35.74
C LEU A 583 -22.21 11.86 34.38
N TYR A 584 -22.94 12.85 33.86
CA TYR A 584 -23.65 12.76 32.58
C TYR A 584 -22.75 12.34 31.42
N ASN A 585 -21.60 13.00 31.24
CA ASN A 585 -20.67 12.72 30.16
C ASN A 585 -19.66 11.61 30.46
N ILE A 586 -19.47 11.27 31.74
CA ILE A 586 -18.46 10.29 32.18
C ILE A 586 -19.05 8.89 32.34
N VAL A 587 -20.26 8.76 32.87
CA VAL A 587 -20.89 7.49 33.22
C VAL A 587 -22.20 7.28 32.46
N TYR A 588 -23.15 8.21 32.56
CA TYR A 588 -24.53 7.95 32.11
C TYR A 588 -24.71 7.88 30.60
N THR A 589 -23.80 8.48 29.82
CA THR A 589 -23.90 8.50 28.35
C THR A 589 -22.59 8.12 27.63
N SER A 590 -21.54 7.73 28.37
CA SER A 590 -20.22 7.44 27.79
C SER A 590 -20.19 6.06 27.11
N LEU A 591 -20.60 5.02 27.83
CA LEU A 591 -20.50 3.63 27.35
C LEU A 591 -21.28 3.37 26.05
N PRO A 592 -22.55 3.82 25.90
CA PRO A 592 -23.28 3.63 24.65
C PRO A 592 -22.61 4.33 23.46
N VAL A 593 -22.01 5.51 23.70
CA VAL A 593 -21.33 6.31 22.69
C VAL A 593 -20.03 5.66 22.24
N LEU A 594 -19.25 5.12 23.19
CA LEU A 594 -18.07 4.31 22.88
C LEU A 594 -18.45 3.04 22.13
N ALA A 595 -19.54 2.38 22.52
CA ALA A 595 -20.02 1.18 21.86
C ALA A 595 -20.36 1.43 20.39
N MET A 596 -21.08 2.52 20.11
CA MET A 596 -21.36 2.96 18.74
C MET A 596 -20.07 3.30 17.98
N GLY A 597 -19.15 4.04 18.60
CA GLY A 597 -17.89 4.43 17.97
C GLY A 597 -16.93 3.27 17.67
N ILE A 598 -17.03 2.15 18.39
CA ILE A 598 -16.10 1.01 18.25
C ILE A 598 -16.73 -0.13 17.44
N PHE A 599 -17.96 -0.54 17.73
CA PHE A 599 -18.55 -1.78 17.24
C PHE A 599 -19.55 -1.61 16.10
N ASP A 600 -19.98 -0.38 15.77
CA ASP A 600 -21.01 -0.16 14.76
C ASP A 600 -20.51 -0.50 13.34
N GLN A 601 -21.40 -1.03 12.51
CA GLN A 601 -21.09 -1.45 11.15
C GLN A 601 -22.27 -1.09 10.24
N ASP A 602 -21.99 -0.49 9.10
CA ASP A 602 -23.00 -0.21 8.08
C ASP A 602 -23.29 -1.44 7.21
N VAL A 603 -22.21 -2.09 6.75
CA VAL A 603 -22.22 -3.20 5.81
C VAL A 603 -21.11 -4.20 6.22
N PRO A 604 -21.34 -5.53 6.09
CA PRO A 604 -20.33 -6.54 6.39
C PRO A 604 -19.07 -6.44 5.51
N GLU A 605 -17.94 -6.92 6.03
CA GLU A 605 -16.62 -6.86 5.38
C GLU A 605 -16.58 -7.40 3.94
N GLN A 606 -17.24 -8.52 3.63
CA GLN A 606 -17.20 -9.13 2.28
C GLN A 606 -17.81 -8.20 1.23
N ARG A 607 -18.89 -7.51 1.60
CA ARG A 607 -19.61 -6.60 0.70
C ARG A 607 -18.89 -5.28 0.52
N SER A 608 -18.15 -4.85 1.54
CA SER A 608 -17.24 -3.70 1.44
C SER A 608 -16.20 -3.91 0.34
N LEU A 609 -15.70 -5.14 0.18
CA LEU A 609 -14.76 -5.51 -0.89
C LEU A 609 -15.47 -5.76 -2.23
N GLU A 610 -16.69 -6.30 -2.24
CA GLU A 610 -17.47 -6.53 -3.47
C GLU A 610 -17.96 -5.22 -4.13
N TYR A 611 -18.22 -4.17 -3.34
CA TYR A 611 -18.66 -2.85 -3.82
C TYR A 611 -17.68 -1.74 -3.39
N PRO A 612 -16.51 -1.61 -4.04
CA PRO A 612 -15.48 -0.64 -3.65
C PRO A 612 -15.95 0.82 -3.71
N LYS A 613 -16.94 1.14 -4.57
CA LYS A 613 -17.58 2.47 -4.65
C LYS A 613 -18.18 2.96 -3.34
N LEU A 614 -18.43 2.07 -2.38
CA LEU A 614 -18.88 2.45 -1.04
C LEU A 614 -17.86 3.30 -0.26
N TYR A 615 -16.62 3.40 -0.75
CA TYR A 615 -15.54 4.21 -0.18
C TYR A 615 -15.64 5.71 -0.56
N GLU A 616 -16.26 6.04 -1.69
CA GLU A 616 -16.39 7.40 -2.24
C GLU A 616 -16.96 8.46 -1.26
N PRO A 617 -17.94 8.16 -0.38
CA PRO A 617 -18.45 9.15 0.56
C PRO A 617 -17.41 9.67 1.56
N GLY A 618 -16.36 8.89 1.84
CA GLY A 618 -15.26 9.28 2.73
C GLY A 618 -14.31 10.27 2.07
N GLN A 619 -13.98 10.04 0.81
CA GLN A 619 -13.16 10.94 -0.02
C GLN A 619 -13.83 12.30 -0.19
N LEU A 620 -15.12 12.30 -0.56
CA LEU A 620 -15.92 13.52 -0.74
C LEU A 620 -16.35 14.19 0.59
N ASN A 621 -15.92 13.65 1.73
CA ASN A 621 -16.25 14.12 3.08
C ASN A 621 -17.75 14.40 3.30
N LEU A 622 -18.61 13.48 2.84
CA LEU A 622 -20.06 13.67 2.85
C LEU A 622 -20.68 13.44 4.24
N LEU A 623 -20.04 12.63 5.08
CA LEU A 623 -20.62 12.18 6.36
C LEU A 623 -20.42 13.18 7.50
N PHE A 624 -19.34 13.96 7.48
CA PHE A 624 -19.08 14.97 8.49
C PHE A 624 -18.57 16.27 7.86
N ASN A 625 -19.52 17.06 7.38
CA ASN A 625 -19.27 18.38 6.83
C ASN A 625 -19.86 19.48 7.74
N LYS A 626 -19.57 20.74 7.42
CA LYS A 626 -20.08 21.90 8.19
C LYS A 626 -21.62 21.91 8.26
N ARG A 627 -22.31 21.46 7.20
CA ARG A 627 -23.78 21.42 7.15
C ARG A 627 -24.35 20.37 8.11
N GLU A 628 -23.82 19.15 8.11
CA GLU A 628 -24.22 18.09 9.04
C GLU A 628 -23.97 18.50 10.49
N PHE A 629 -22.85 19.18 10.77
CA PHE A 629 -22.59 19.75 12.08
C PHE A 629 -23.69 20.73 12.53
N PHE A 630 -24.14 21.65 11.66
CA PHE A 630 -25.24 22.57 11.99
C PHE A 630 -26.59 21.86 12.14
N ILE A 631 -26.84 20.80 11.38
CA ILE A 631 -28.04 19.96 11.54
C ILE A 631 -28.04 19.32 12.94
N CYS A 632 -26.90 18.74 13.37
CA CYS A 632 -26.76 18.16 14.72
C CYS A 632 -26.98 19.20 15.83
N ILE A 633 -26.45 20.42 15.68
CA ILE A 633 -26.67 21.51 16.63
C ILE A 633 -28.16 21.86 16.70
N THR A 634 -28.80 22.07 15.55
CA THR A 634 -30.21 22.46 15.48
C THR A 634 -31.11 21.39 16.11
N GLN A 635 -30.81 20.11 15.86
CA GLN A 635 -31.48 18.99 16.49
C GLN A 635 -31.29 18.98 18.02
N GLY A 636 -30.06 19.25 18.51
CA GLY A 636 -29.79 19.35 19.95
C GLY A 636 -30.53 20.51 20.61
N ILE A 637 -30.60 21.66 19.95
CA ILE A 637 -31.37 22.83 20.40
C ILE A 637 -32.87 22.48 20.47
N TYR A 638 -33.42 21.87 19.42
CA TYR A 638 -34.81 21.42 19.41
C TYR A 638 -35.12 20.48 20.58
N THR A 639 -34.30 19.44 20.79
CA THR A 639 -34.46 18.51 21.91
C THR A 639 -34.40 19.24 23.26
N SER A 640 -33.49 20.21 23.43
CA SER A 640 -33.38 20.98 24.68
C SER A 640 -34.60 21.85 24.99
N VAL A 641 -35.26 22.40 23.95
CA VAL A 641 -36.49 23.18 24.09
C VAL A 641 -37.60 22.28 24.61
N VAL A 642 -37.81 21.12 23.99
CA VAL A 642 -38.82 20.15 24.41
C VAL A 642 -38.56 19.65 25.84
N LEU A 643 -37.32 19.29 26.14
CA LEU A 643 -36.91 18.80 27.47
C LEU A 643 -37.10 19.85 28.57
N PHE A 644 -37.04 21.14 28.27
CA PHE A 644 -37.26 22.19 29.26
C PHE A 644 -38.75 22.56 29.38
N PHE A 645 -39.40 22.91 28.27
CA PHE A 645 -40.75 23.49 28.28
C PHE A 645 -41.85 22.47 28.58
N VAL A 646 -41.71 21.21 28.15
CA VAL A 646 -42.75 20.19 28.40
C VAL A 646 -42.85 19.85 29.89
N PRO A 647 -41.75 19.51 30.61
CA PRO A 647 -41.82 19.32 32.05
C PRO A 647 -42.22 20.59 32.79
N TYR A 648 -41.75 21.77 32.37
CA TYR A 648 -42.10 23.03 33.02
C TYR A 648 -43.62 23.30 32.96
N ALA A 649 -44.22 23.19 31.77
CA ALA A 649 -45.66 23.43 31.58
C ALA A 649 -46.50 22.44 32.39
N ILE A 650 -46.18 21.15 32.35
CA ILE A 650 -46.98 20.11 33.00
C ILE A 650 -46.82 20.14 34.53
N LEU A 651 -45.61 20.31 35.05
CA LEU A 651 -45.36 20.33 36.49
C LEU A 651 -45.85 21.63 37.15
N SER A 652 -45.84 22.76 36.43
CA SER A 652 -46.38 24.03 36.96
C SER A 652 -47.89 23.99 37.24
N HIS A 653 -48.61 23.11 36.54
CA HIS A 653 -50.06 22.88 36.72
C HIS A 653 -50.37 21.53 37.39
N GLY A 654 -49.34 20.76 37.80
CA GLY A 654 -49.49 19.44 38.37
C GLY A 654 -49.72 19.45 39.89
N THR A 655 -50.55 18.53 40.37
CA THR A 655 -50.79 18.29 41.80
C THR A 655 -50.56 16.82 42.13
N GLN A 656 -50.00 16.53 43.31
CA GLN A 656 -49.84 15.19 43.85
C GLN A 656 -51.20 14.54 44.14
N GLY A 657 -51.23 13.21 44.22
CA GLY A 657 -52.40 12.48 44.73
C GLY A 657 -52.76 12.82 46.19
N THR A 658 -51.84 13.46 46.91
CA THR A 658 -52.01 13.98 48.29
C THR A 658 -52.53 15.42 48.35
N GLY A 659 -52.67 16.12 47.20
CA GLY A 659 -53.13 17.50 47.11
C GLY A 659 -52.04 18.58 47.11
N GLU A 660 -50.77 18.23 47.35
CA GLU A 660 -49.64 19.16 47.30
C GLU A 660 -49.25 19.52 45.85
N PRO A 661 -48.84 20.76 45.55
CA PRO A 661 -48.38 21.14 44.21
C PRO A 661 -47.06 20.44 43.83
N LEU A 662 -46.95 20.03 42.57
CA LEU A 662 -45.75 19.36 41.98
C LEU A 662 -44.69 20.36 41.49
N ALA A 663 -44.93 21.66 41.67
CA ALA A 663 -44.15 22.73 41.09
C ALA A 663 -42.91 23.09 41.92
N ASP A 664 -42.19 22.07 42.44
CA ASP A 664 -40.94 22.27 43.15
C ASP A 664 -39.73 22.10 42.23
N TYR A 665 -38.67 22.85 42.53
CA TYR A 665 -37.43 22.82 41.76
C TYR A 665 -36.79 21.42 41.74
N GLN A 666 -36.96 20.62 42.80
CA GLN A 666 -36.33 19.31 42.92
C GLN A 666 -36.98 18.27 42.01
N THR A 667 -38.31 18.19 42.02
CA THR A 667 -39.09 17.36 41.10
C THR A 667 -38.85 17.77 39.65
N PHE A 668 -38.77 19.07 39.36
CA PHE A 668 -38.43 19.55 38.01
C PHE A 668 -37.03 19.11 37.57
N ALA A 669 -36.02 19.23 38.44
CA ALA A 669 -34.64 18.83 38.16
C ALA A 669 -34.52 17.32 37.89
N VAL A 670 -35.13 16.48 38.74
CA VAL A 670 -35.14 15.02 38.58
C VAL A 670 -35.89 14.62 37.31
N THR A 671 -37.09 15.16 37.08
CA THR A 671 -37.89 14.85 35.89
C THR A 671 -37.15 15.19 34.60
N THR A 672 -36.54 16.38 34.54
CA THR A 672 -35.80 16.84 33.35
C THR A 672 -34.51 16.03 33.14
N ALA A 673 -33.82 15.65 34.22
CA ALA A 673 -32.63 14.79 34.16
C ALA A 673 -32.96 13.38 33.64
N THR A 674 -34.01 12.76 34.18
CA THR A 674 -34.48 11.43 33.76
C THR A 674 -34.99 11.46 32.31
N ALA A 675 -35.75 12.51 31.93
CA ALA A 675 -36.20 12.70 30.55
C ALA A 675 -35.01 12.84 29.58
N LEU A 676 -34.00 13.63 29.92
CA LEU A 676 -32.80 13.79 29.09
C LEU A 676 -32.11 12.45 28.84
N VAL A 677 -31.81 11.68 29.90
CA VAL A 677 -31.11 10.39 29.80
C VAL A 677 -31.90 9.40 28.94
N ILE A 678 -33.22 9.31 29.12
CA ILE A 678 -34.07 8.43 28.32
C ILE A 678 -34.09 8.86 26.86
N VAL A 679 -34.29 10.15 26.57
CA VAL A 679 -34.35 10.67 25.19
C VAL A 679 -33.04 10.41 24.44
N VAL A 680 -31.89 10.69 25.06
CA VAL A 680 -30.59 10.44 24.40
C VAL A 680 -30.34 8.93 24.26
N SER A 681 -30.71 8.10 25.25
CA SER A 681 -30.57 6.64 25.15
C SER A 681 -31.45 6.01 24.07
N VAL A 682 -32.67 6.50 23.86
CA VAL A 682 -33.50 6.02 22.74
C VAL A 682 -32.97 6.56 21.42
N GLN A 683 -32.49 7.80 21.37
CA GLN A 683 -31.88 8.36 20.17
C GLN A 683 -30.66 7.54 19.71
N ILE A 684 -29.74 7.19 20.61
CA ILE A 684 -28.56 6.37 20.24
C ILE A 684 -28.95 4.96 19.81
N ALA A 685 -29.99 4.39 20.42
CA ALA A 685 -30.53 3.11 20.00
C ALA A 685 -31.04 3.17 18.55
N LEU A 686 -31.69 4.26 18.15
CA LEU A 686 -32.17 4.47 16.78
C LEU A 686 -31.04 4.78 15.79
N ASP A 687 -29.95 5.37 16.26
CA ASP A 687 -28.79 5.74 15.42
C ASP A 687 -27.85 4.56 15.16
N THR A 688 -27.89 3.54 16.02
CA THR A 688 -27.05 2.34 15.90
C THR A 688 -27.53 1.46 14.75
N GLY A 689 -26.67 1.26 13.74
CA GLY A 689 -27.01 0.51 12.54
C GLY A 689 -26.93 -1.01 12.71
N TYR A 690 -25.98 -1.47 13.53
CA TYR A 690 -25.72 -2.88 13.80
C TYR A 690 -25.85 -3.21 15.29
N TRP A 691 -26.88 -3.97 15.64
CA TRP A 691 -27.16 -4.37 17.01
C TRP A 691 -26.40 -5.64 17.39
N THR A 692 -25.48 -5.51 18.33
CA THR A 692 -24.74 -6.62 18.96
C THR A 692 -25.17 -6.80 20.41
N ALA A 693 -24.87 -7.97 21.00
CA ALA A 693 -25.07 -8.20 22.43
C ALA A 693 -24.34 -7.16 23.31
N ILE A 694 -23.16 -6.71 22.85
CA ILE A 694 -22.36 -5.67 23.51
C ILE A 694 -23.10 -4.33 23.49
N ASN A 695 -23.67 -3.95 22.35
CA ASN A 695 -24.44 -2.70 22.23
C ASN A 695 -25.68 -2.71 23.14
N HIS A 696 -26.40 -3.84 23.23
CA HIS A 696 -27.50 -3.99 24.18
C HIS A 696 -27.03 -3.85 25.63
N PHE A 697 -25.96 -4.55 26.02
CA PHE A 697 -25.41 -4.48 27.36
C PHE A 697 -25.02 -3.04 27.75
N PHE A 698 -24.35 -2.31 26.86
CA PHE A 698 -23.95 -0.94 27.15
C PHE A 698 -25.11 0.04 27.18
N VAL A 699 -26.09 -0.04 26.27
CA VAL A 699 -27.26 0.85 26.29
C VAL A 699 -28.10 0.63 27.55
N TRP A 700 -28.50 -0.61 27.84
CA TRP A 700 -29.32 -0.93 29.00
C TRP A 700 -28.55 -0.77 30.32
N GLY A 701 -27.27 -1.14 30.34
CA GLY A 701 -26.39 -0.93 31.49
C GLY A 701 -26.21 0.55 31.82
N SER A 702 -26.15 1.43 30.82
CA SER A 702 -26.07 2.88 31.03
C SER A 702 -27.35 3.42 31.68
N VAL A 703 -28.52 3.00 31.21
CA VAL A 703 -29.81 3.38 31.80
C VAL A 703 -29.96 2.82 33.22
N GLY A 704 -29.60 1.55 33.43
CA GLY A 704 -29.63 0.90 34.75
C GLY A 704 -28.70 1.58 35.75
N SER A 705 -27.46 1.85 35.36
CA SER A 705 -26.48 2.55 36.21
C SER A 705 -26.92 3.96 36.57
N PHE A 706 -27.59 4.68 35.66
CA PHE A 706 -28.19 5.98 35.97
C PHE A 706 -29.23 5.86 37.11
N PHE A 707 -30.18 4.94 37.03
CA PHE A 707 -31.18 4.75 38.09
C PHE A 707 -30.55 4.30 39.42
N THR A 708 -29.59 3.38 39.39
CA THR A 708 -28.90 2.93 40.60
C THR A 708 -28.12 4.07 41.27
N ILE A 709 -27.36 4.86 40.51
CA ILE A 709 -26.58 5.97 41.06
C ILE A 709 -27.52 7.07 41.56
N MET A 710 -28.56 7.44 40.82
CA MET A 710 -29.53 8.44 41.25
C MET A 710 -30.22 8.04 42.56
N LEU A 711 -30.70 6.80 42.68
CA LEU A 711 -31.33 6.31 43.91
C LEU A 711 -30.35 6.27 45.09
N ALA A 712 -29.08 5.91 44.84
CA ALA A 712 -28.05 5.96 45.87
C ALA A 712 -27.78 7.40 46.32
N MET A 713 -27.63 8.35 45.38
CA MET A 713 -27.33 9.74 45.68
C MET A 713 -28.44 10.46 46.46
N HIS A 714 -29.69 10.07 46.24
CA HIS A 714 -30.86 10.66 46.91
C HIS A 714 -31.27 9.87 48.18
N SER A 715 -30.47 8.87 48.59
CA SER A 715 -30.75 8.04 49.77
C SER A 715 -30.40 8.75 51.09
N GLN A 716 -31.17 8.42 52.14
CA GLN A 716 -30.94 8.94 53.49
C GLN A 716 -29.55 8.58 54.05
N THR A 717 -29.01 7.43 53.62
CA THR A 717 -27.71 6.91 54.08
C THR A 717 -26.56 7.81 53.64
N LEU A 718 -26.46 8.17 52.37
CA LEU A 718 -25.37 9.03 51.89
C LEU A 718 -25.48 10.45 52.43
N PHE A 719 -26.70 10.96 52.60
CA PHE A 719 -26.94 12.24 53.26
C PHE A 719 -26.44 12.25 54.71
N SER A 720 -26.66 11.18 55.48
CA SER A 720 -26.20 11.08 56.87
C SER A 720 -24.68 11.10 57.02
N ILE A 721 -23.95 10.66 55.98
CA ILE A 721 -22.48 10.59 55.98
C ILE A 721 -21.89 11.91 55.48
N PHE A 722 -22.47 12.54 54.45
CA PHE A 722 -21.99 13.78 53.85
C PHE A 722 -23.12 14.81 53.62
N PRO A 723 -23.62 15.48 54.68
CA PRO A 723 -24.80 16.35 54.58
C PRO A 723 -24.58 17.60 53.73
N ASN A 724 -23.34 18.10 53.63
CA ASN A 724 -23.02 19.31 52.85
C ASN A 724 -22.96 19.06 51.33
N GLN A 725 -22.97 17.80 50.89
CA GLN A 725 -22.80 17.43 49.48
C GLN A 725 -24.11 16.97 48.82
N PHE A 726 -25.06 16.41 49.57
CA PHE A 726 -26.28 15.79 49.01
C PHE A 726 -27.55 16.51 49.48
N HIS A 727 -27.96 17.57 48.76
CA HIS A 727 -29.12 18.37 49.16
C HIS A 727 -30.48 17.78 48.72
N PHE A 728 -30.52 16.79 47.83
CA PHE A 728 -31.75 16.20 47.27
C PHE A 728 -32.20 14.93 48.02
N ILE A 729 -32.61 15.07 49.29
CA ILE A 729 -33.04 13.93 50.11
C ILE A 729 -34.42 13.44 49.67
N GLY A 730 -34.58 12.16 49.33
CA GLY A 730 -35.88 11.54 49.05
C GLY A 730 -36.60 12.03 47.78
N SER A 731 -36.13 13.11 47.15
CA SER A 731 -36.73 13.72 45.95
C SER A 731 -36.89 12.72 44.80
N ALA A 732 -35.92 11.83 44.57
CA ALA A 732 -36.01 10.83 43.50
C ALA A 732 -37.14 9.82 43.74
N GLN A 733 -37.33 9.37 44.99
CA GLN A 733 -38.39 8.42 45.34
C GLN A 733 -39.77 9.09 45.24
N SER A 734 -39.91 10.29 45.80
CA SER A 734 -41.17 11.05 45.75
C SER A 734 -41.58 11.40 44.30
N THR A 735 -40.62 11.77 43.46
CA THR A 735 -40.84 12.13 42.05
C THR A 735 -41.18 10.91 41.20
N LEU A 736 -40.39 9.83 41.28
CA LEU A 736 -40.54 8.67 40.39
C LEU A 736 -41.75 7.79 40.73
N VAL A 737 -42.34 7.92 41.92
CA VAL A 737 -43.59 7.24 42.29
C VAL A 737 -44.80 7.85 41.57
N GLN A 738 -44.72 9.11 41.14
CA GLN A 738 -45.85 9.83 40.55
C GLN A 738 -46.06 9.43 39.08
N PRO A 739 -47.26 8.96 38.69
CA PRO A 739 -47.55 8.59 37.30
C PRO A 739 -47.44 9.77 36.31
N LEU A 740 -47.76 10.99 36.76
CA LEU A 740 -47.70 12.20 35.94
C LEU A 740 -46.28 12.47 35.42
N VAL A 741 -45.25 12.17 36.22
CA VAL A 741 -43.84 12.33 35.86
C VAL A 741 -43.47 11.38 34.72
N TRP A 742 -43.85 10.11 34.81
CA TRP A 742 -43.59 9.13 33.74
C TRP A 742 -44.32 9.46 32.43
N LEU A 743 -45.58 9.90 32.52
CA LEU A 743 -46.33 10.36 31.34
C LEU A 743 -45.67 11.59 30.69
N THR A 744 -45.16 12.51 31.50
CA THR A 744 -44.41 13.69 31.03
C THR A 744 -43.13 13.27 30.30
N ILE A 745 -42.37 12.31 30.86
CA ILE A 745 -41.15 11.77 30.23
C ILE A 745 -41.47 11.08 28.91
N VAL A 746 -42.51 10.25 28.86
CA VAL A 746 -42.95 9.56 27.64
C VAL A 746 -43.36 10.58 26.58
N LEU A 747 -44.16 11.58 26.95
CA LEU A 747 -44.58 12.64 26.04
C LEU A 747 -43.40 13.42 25.47
N ALA A 748 -42.46 13.85 26.32
CA ALA A 748 -41.24 14.53 25.89
C ALA A 748 -40.41 13.63 24.95
N THR A 749 -40.34 12.33 25.23
CA THR A 749 -39.63 11.37 24.38
C THR A 749 -40.28 11.22 23.00
N VAL A 750 -41.60 11.11 22.94
CA VAL A 750 -42.35 11.01 21.67
C VAL A 750 -42.16 12.29 20.83
N ILE A 751 -42.28 13.47 21.44
CA ILE A 751 -42.13 14.76 20.74
C ILE A 751 -40.70 14.94 20.19
N CYS A 752 -39.69 14.46 20.91
CA CYS A 752 -38.30 14.52 20.45
C CYS A 752 -38.02 13.55 19.29
N ILE A 753 -38.55 12.32 19.35
CA ILE A 753 -38.12 11.23 18.48
C ILE A 753 -38.94 11.11 17.19
N VAL A 754 -40.25 11.34 17.24
CA VAL A 754 -41.13 11.18 16.07
C VAL A 754 -40.70 12.03 14.87
N PRO A 755 -40.34 13.32 15.02
CA PRO A 755 -39.87 14.13 13.88
C PRO A 755 -38.58 13.58 13.25
N VAL A 756 -37.67 13.06 14.06
CA VAL A 756 -36.40 12.48 13.60
C VAL A 756 -36.64 11.20 12.81
N LEU A 757 -37.54 10.33 13.30
CA LEU A 757 -37.92 9.11 12.59
C LEU A 757 -38.63 9.41 11.27
N ALA A 758 -39.58 10.36 11.27
CA ALA A 758 -40.28 10.78 10.06
C ALA A 758 -39.30 11.32 9.00
N PHE A 759 -38.37 12.20 9.40
CA PHE A 759 -37.36 12.73 8.50
C PHE A 759 -36.45 11.64 7.91
N ARG A 760 -36.04 10.65 8.72
CA ARG A 760 -35.23 9.52 8.25
C ARG A 760 -35.96 8.65 7.25
N PHE A 761 -37.21 8.31 7.54
CA PHE A 761 -38.04 7.51 6.65
C PHE A 761 -38.22 8.21 5.30
N LEU A 762 -38.56 9.51 5.31
CA LEU A 762 -38.67 10.32 4.10
C LEU A 762 -37.35 10.42 3.32
N LYS A 763 -36.21 10.55 4.01
CA LYS A 763 -34.90 10.61 3.36
C LYS A 763 -34.55 9.29 2.68
N LEU A 764 -34.83 8.16 3.34
CA LEU A 764 -34.60 6.81 2.79
C LEU A 764 -35.44 6.56 1.53
N ASP A 765 -36.71 6.99 1.53
CA ASP A 765 -37.60 6.79 0.38
C ASP A 765 -37.30 7.74 -0.79
N LEU A 766 -36.98 9.02 -0.51
CA LEU A 766 -36.79 10.04 -1.55
C LEU A 766 -35.37 10.05 -2.14
N LYS A 767 -34.34 9.76 -1.34
CA LYS A 767 -32.92 9.79 -1.74
C LYS A 767 -32.12 8.71 -0.98
N PRO A 768 -32.28 7.42 -1.35
CA PRO A 768 -31.54 6.33 -0.70
C PRO A 768 -30.03 6.49 -0.96
N GLN A 769 -29.20 6.26 0.07
CA GLN A 769 -27.75 6.22 -0.12
C GLN A 769 -27.33 4.90 -0.78
N LEU A 770 -26.13 4.87 -1.38
CA LEU A 770 -25.59 3.65 -2.01
C LEU A 770 -25.49 2.49 -1.00
N SER A 771 -25.12 2.79 0.26
CA SER A 771 -25.11 1.84 1.37
C SER A 771 -26.49 1.22 1.65
N ASP A 772 -27.55 2.03 1.56
CA ASP A 772 -28.92 1.59 1.82
C ASP A 772 -29.43 0.68 0.69
N THR A 773 -29.04 1.00 -0.55
CA THR A 773 -29.34 0.20 -1.74
C THR A 773 -28.68 -1.18 -1.67
N VAL A 774 -27.40 -1.22 -1.25
CA VAL A 774 -26.67 -2.49 -1.04
C VAL A 774 -27.31 -3.32 0.07
N ARG A 775 -27.71 -2.68 1.18
CA ARG A 775 -28.39 -3.35 2.30
C ARG A 775 -29.78 -3.88 1.91
N TYR A 776 -30.56 -3.11 1.16
CA TYR A 776 -31.85 -3.55 0.63
C TYR A 776 -31.70 -4.76 -0.28
N THR A 777 -30.74 -4.71 -1.21
CA THR A 777 -30.41 -5.82 -2.12
C THR A 777 -30.00 -7.08 -1.35
N GLN A 778 -29.28 -6.93 -0.23
CA GLN A 778 -28.95 -8.03 0.67
C GLN A 778 -30.19 -8.67 1.30
N LEU A 779 -31.09 -7.86 1.86
CA LEU A 779 -32.32 -8.35 2.49
C LEU A 779 -33.22 -9.07 1.47
N VAL A 780 -33.34 -8.55 0.25
CA VAL A 780 -34.06 -9.19 -0.85
C VAL A 780 -33.42 -10.55 -1.18
N ARG A 781 -32.10 -10.61 -1.43
CA ARG A 781 -31.40 -11.88 -1.73
C ARG A 781 -31.46 -12.90 -0.60
N GLN A 782 -31.45 -12.46 0.66
CA GLN A 782 -31.60 -13.36 1.82
C GLN A 782 -33.02 -13.93 1.92
N LYS A 783 -34.05 -13.11 1.67
CA LYS A 783 -35.45 -13.59 1.58
C LYS A 783 -35.66 -14.57 0.43
N THR A 784 -34.93 -14.44 -0.68
CA THR A 784 -34.99 -15.41 -1.79
C THR A 784 -34.25 -16.72 -1.48
N ARG A 785 -33.38 -16.78 -0.46
CA ARG A 785 -32.46 -17.92 -0.24
C ARG A 785 -32.93 -19.02 0.72
N LYS A 786 -34.10 -18.95 1.39
CA LYS A 786 -34.69 -20.11 2.10
C LYS A 786 -36.23 -20.04 2.21
N PRO A 787 -37.02 -21.13 1.99
CA PRO A 787 -36.66 -22.44 1.43
C PRO A 787 -37.36 -22.73 0.09
N ALA A 788 -36.57 -23.12 -0.91
CA ALA A 788 -37.02 -24.07 -1.94
C ALA A 788 -36.05 -25.26 -1.87
N GLY A 789 -36.35 -26.19 -0.98
CA GLY A 789 -35.75 -27.53 -1.02
C GLY A 789 -36.50 -28.37 -2.06
N ARG A 790 -35.71 -29.08 -2.88
CA ARG A 790 -36.11 -30.11 -3.86
C ARG A 790 -36.83 -29.62 -5.12
N CYS A 791 -36.08 -29.46 -6.21
CA CYS A 791 -36.18 -30.31 -7.39
C CYS A 791 -35.03 -30.03 -8.37
N MET A 792 -34.69 -31.07 -9.13
CA MET A 792 -33.63 -31.14 -10.13
C MET A 792 -33.71 -30.06 -11.21
N GLY A 793 -32.57 -29.83 -11.85
CA GLY A 793 -32.54 -29.38 -13.25
C GLY A 793 -31.45 -28.36 -13.49
N GLY A 794 -30.30 -28.81 -14.00
CA GLY A 794 -29.25 -27.92 -14.48
C GLY A 794 -29.79 -27.02 -15.58
N VAL A 795 -29.57 -25.72 -15.44
CA VAL A 795 -29.68 -24.77 -16.55
C VAL A 795 -28.49 -23.81 -16.43
N ARG A 796 -27.58 -23.95 -17.39
CA ARG A 796 -26.50 -23.01 -17.69
C ARG A 796 -27.10 -21.63 -17.93
N VAL A 797 -26.62 -20.62 -17.22
CA VAL A 797 -26.92 -19.22 -17.53
C VAL A 797 -25.65 -18.56 -18.05
N GLY A 798 -25.68 -18.32 -19.37
CA GLY A 798 -25.16 -17.11 -20.02
C GLY A 798 -23.67 -16.85 -19.91
N GLY A 799 -22.89 -17.49 -20.78
CA GLY A 799 -21.58 -16.99 -21.16
C GLY A 799 -21.70 -15.58 -21.75
N VAL A 800 -20.85 -14.69 -21.27
CA VAL A 800 -20.53 -13.42 -21.92
C VAL A 800 -19.94 -13.76 -23.29
N PRO A 801 -20.34 -13.09 -24.38
CA PRO A 801 -19.81 -13.40 -25.70
C PRO A 801 -18.32 -13.05 -25.75
N GLU A 802 -17.48 -14.07 -25.96
CA GLU A 802 -16.12 -13.91 -26.47
C GLU A 802 -16.20 -13.21 -27.83
N GLY A 803 -16.04 -11.89 -27.79
CA GLY A 803 -15.74 -11.10 -28.96
C GLY A 803 -14.38 -11.50 -29.48
N ARG A 804 -14.35 -12.10 -30.67
CA ARG A 804 -13.15 -12.27 -31.50
C ARG A 804 -12.43 -10.92 -31.61
N LEU A 805 -11.30 -10.78 -30.91
CA LEU A 805 -10.36 -9.71 -31.11
C LEU A 805 -9.70 -9.90 -32.47
N GLY A 806 -10.18 -9.13 -33.45
CA GLY A 806 -9.47 -8.89 -34.69
C GLY A 806 -8.19 -8.15 -34.38
N ALA A 807 -7.07 -8.72 -34.84
CA ALA A 807 -5.78 -8.07 -34.85
C ALA A 807 -5.88 -6.71 -35.54
N ARG A 808 -5.71 -5.63 -34.77
CA ARG A 808 -5.44 -4.30 -35.30
C ARG A 808 -4.18 -3.75 -34.62
N GLY A 809 -3.16 -3.57 -35.45
CA GLY A 809 -1.84 -2.98 -35.24
C GLY A 809 -1.57 -2.32 -33.89
N GLY A 810 -0.98 -3.10 -32.98
CA GLY A 810 -0.17 -2.55 -31.91
C GLY A 810 1.12 -1.98 -32.49
N PHE A 811 1.50 -0.78 -32.05
CA PHE A 811 2.83 -0.25 -32.32
C PHE A 811 3.89 -1.26 -31.86
N ARG A 812 4.88 -1.55 -32.72
CA ARG A 812 6.02 -2.43 -32.42
C ARG A 812 6.65 -2.04 -31.07
N ARG A 813 6.65 -2.95 -30.09
CA ARG A 813 7.19 -2.71 -28.75
C ARG A 813 8.05 -3.89 -28.32
N SER A 814 9.34 -3.63 -28.09
CA SER A 814 10.28 -4.59 -27.49
C SER A 814 10.12 -4.56 -25.96
N GLY A 815 9.98 -5.74 -25.35
CA GLY A 815 9.91 -5.94 -23.88
C GLY A 815 11.28 -6.05 -23.20
N TYR A 816 12.36 -5.66 -23.88
CA TYR A 816 13.72 -5.81 -23.36
C TYR A 816 13.92 -5.03 -22.05
N ALA A 817 14.24 -5.77 -20.98
CA ALA A 817 14.72 -5.21 -19.72
C ALA A 817 15.74 -6.17 -19.10
N PHE A 818 16.93 -5.65 -18.79
CA PHE A 818 18.01 -6.42 -18.16
C PHE A 818 18.65 -5.61 -17.03
N ALA A 819 18.56 -6.14 -15.81
CA ALA A 819 19.02 -5.52 -14.58
C ALA A 819 20.48 -5.90 -14.31
N HIS A 820 21.44 -5.19 -14.92
CA HIS A 820 22.87 -5.49 -14.78
C HIS A 820 23.69 -4.19 -14.70
N GLN A 821 24.69 -4.15 -13.81
CA GLN A 821 25.70 -3.08 -13.72
C GLN A 821 26.95 -3.47 -14.57
N GLU A 822 28.05 -2.73 -14.56
CA GLU A 822 29.26 -3.18 -15.27
C GLU A 822 29.71 -4.58 -14.77
N GLY A 823 30.09 -5.47 -15.70
CA GLY A 823 30.29 -6.89 -15.44
C GLY A 823 31.60 -7.26 -14.73
N PHE A 824 31.68 -8.50 -14.25
CA PHE A 824 32.85 -9.05 -13.54
C PHE A 824 33.77 -9.92 -14.42
N GLY A 825 33.63 -9.92 -15.74
CA GLY A 825 34.41 -10.74 -16.66
C GLY A 825 35.92 -10.55 -16.47
N GLU A 826 36.41 -9.31 -16.29
CA GLU A 826 37.83 -9.04 -15.99
C GLU A 826 38.27 -9.64 -14.64
N LEU A 827 37.38 -9.62 -13.63
CA LEU A 827 37.64 -10.20 -12.32
C LEU A 827 37.67 -11.74 -12.36
N ILE A 828 36.80 -12.34 -13.19
CA ILE A 828 36.71 -13.78 -13.41
C ILE A 828 37.94 -14.28 -14.17
N THR A 829 38.32 -13.61 -15.27
CA THR A 829 39.48 -14.01 -16.09
C THR A 829 40.82 -13.74 -15.39
N SER A 830 40.88 -12.77 -14.46
CA SER A 830 42.10 -12.51 -13.67
C SER A 830 42.34 -13.47 -12.49
N GLY A 831 41.33 -14.26 -12.09
CA GLY A 831 41.46 -15.30 -11.06
C GLY A 831 41.70 -14.83 -9.62
N LYS A 832 41.69 -13.51 -9.35
CA LYS A 832 42.05 -12.91 -8.05
C LYS A 832 41.10 -13.27 -6.89
N ASN A 833 39.87 -13.67 -7.18
CA ASN A 833 38.82 -13.94 -6.18
C ASN A 833 38.43 -15.41 -6.02
N MET A 834 39.09 -16.34 -6.71
CA MET A 834 38.74 -17.76 -6.61
C MET A 834 39.45 -18.41 -5.42
N ARG A 835 38.70 -18.69 -4.33
CA ARG A 835 39.18 -19.61 -3.29
C ARG A 835 39.10 -21.03 -3.83
N LEU A 836 40.23 -21.74 -3.84
CA LEU A 836 40.30 -23.17 -4.13
C LEU A 836 39.31 -23.91 -3.21
N SER A 837 38.25 -24.46 -3.79
CA SER A 837 37.32 -25.35 -3.09
C SER A 837 38.09 -26.58 -2.59
N SER A 838 37.79 -27.02 -1.37
CA SER A 838 38.41 -28.15 -0.67
C SER A 838 38.47 -29.46 -1.47
N LEU A 839 37.58 -29.66 -2.44
CA LEU A 839 37.59 -30.80 -3.37
C LEU A 839 38.72 -30.76 -4.42
N ALA A 840 39.15 -29.57 -4.85
CA ALA A 840 40.29 -29.42 -5.78
C ALA A 840 41.64 -29.74 -5.10
N LEU A 841 41.72 -29.50 -3.78
CA LEU A 841 42.88 -29.85 -2.95
C LEU A 841 43.05 -31.37 -2.78
N ALA A 842 41.95 -32.14 -2.78
CA ALA A 842 42.01 -33.59 -2.66
C ALA A 842 42.64 -34.27 -3.89
N ASN A 843 42.38 -33.75 -5.10
CA ASN A 843 42.98 -34.28 -6.34
C ASN A 843 44.43 -33.81 -6.57
N PHE A 844 44.82 -32.67 -5.99
CA PHE A 844 46.20 -32.18 -6.06
C PHE A 844 47.15 -32.86 -5.06
N ALA A 845 46.64 -33.54 -4.03
CA ALA A 845 47.43 -34.19 -2.99
C ALA A 845 48.15 -35.48 -3.45
N SER A 846 48.02 -35.91 -4.71
CA SER A 846 48.69 -37.09 -5.26
C SER A 846 50.02 -36.80 -5.97
N ARG A 847 50.52 -35.56 -5.97
CA ARG A 847 51.87 -35.24 -6.47
C ARG A 847 52.72 -34.53 -5.40
N HIS A 848 53.77 -35.23 -4.98
CA HIS A 848 54.79 -34.78 -4.05
C HIS A 848 55.50 -33.49 -4.51
N SER A 849 55.48 -32.43 -3.69
CA SER A 849 56.69 -31.64 -3.37
C SER A 849 56.45 -30.74 -2.16
N SER A 850 57.22 -30.97 -1.10
CA SER A 850 57.29 -30.16 0.12
C SER A 850 58.07 -28.87 -0.13
N SER A 851 57.41 -27.73 -0.34
CA SER A 851 58.09 -26.43 -0.22
C SER A 851 57.20 -25.23 0.17
N TRP A 852 55.90 -25.42 0.39
CA TRP A 852 54.97 -24.29 0.57
C TRP A 852 54.68 -23.95 2.04
N ILE A 853 54.89 -24.89 2.95
CA ILE A 853 54.56 -24.73 4.38
C ILE A 853 55.57 -23.83 5.12
N ASP A 854 56.80 -23.70 4.64
CA ASP A 854 57.82 -22.85 5.27
C ASP A 854 57.65 -21.35 4.96
N THR A 855 56.97 -20.99 3.88
CA THR A 855 56.79 -19.58 3.50
C THR A 855 55.73 -18.86 4.33
N LEU A 856 54.78 -19.60 4.92
CA LEU A 856 53.69 -19.04 5.73
C LEU A 856 54.08 -18.75 7.19
N ARG A 857 55.17 -19.33 7.71
CA ARG A 857 55.64 -19.07 9.09
C ARG A 857 56.47 -17.79 9.25
N LYS A 858 56.98 -17.19 8.18
CA LYS A 858 57.85 -16.00 8.25
C LYS A 858 57.12 -14.64 8.20
N LYS A 859 55.81 -14.59 7.99
CA LYS A 859 55.08 -13.31 7.75
C LYS A 859 54.26 -12.78 8.95
N LYS A 860 54.37 -13.38 10.14
CA LYS A 860 53.59 -13.00 11.34
C LYS A 860 54.37 -12.19 12.40
N HIS A 861 55.63 -11.83 12.14
CA HIS A 861 56.42 -10.97 13.02
C HIS A 861 57.19 -9.90 12.22
N SER A 862 56.48 -8.85 11.80
CA SER A 862 57.05 -7.51 11.62
C SER A 862 55.92 -6.49 11.44
N ASN A 863 55.80 -5.56 12.40
CA ASN A 863 55.41 -4.15 12.26
C ASN A 863 54.55 -3.65 13.42
N THR A 864 55.22 -3.13 14.45
CA THR A 864 54.71 -2.03 15.30
C THR A 864 55.91 -1.22 15.77
N HIS A 865 56.08 0.00 15.26
CA HIS A 865 56.55 1.19 16.00
C HIS A 865 56.45 2.44 15.10
N PRO A 866 55.80 3.54 15.56
CA PRO A 866 55.83 4.85 14.92
C PRO A 866 57.01 5.72 15.44
N PRO A 867 57.37 6.81 14.75
CA PRO A 867 58.57 7.59 15.06
C PRO A 867 58.32 8.68 16.12
N GLN A 868 59.32 8.96 16.95
CA GLN A 868 59.46 10.21 17.70
C GLN A 868 60.87 10.78 17.49
N ASN A 869 60.95 12.08 17.16
CA ASN A 869 61.58 13.06 18.05
C ASN A 869 61.52 14.49 17.49
N GLY A 870 61.27 15.46 18.37
CA GLY A 870 61.59 16.87 18.11
C GLY A 870 60.92 17.91 19.01
N SER A 871 61.48 18.15 20.21
CA SER A 871 61.33 19.33 21.09
C SER A 871 59.96 19.56 21.76
N GLY A 872 59.81 20.02 23.01
CA GLY A 872 60.70 20.46 24.08
C GLY A 872 59.84 21.22 25.12
N GLN A 873 60.15 21.03 26.41
CA GLN A 873 59.68 21.78 27.61
C GLN A 873 58.28 21.48 28.23
N LYS A 874 58.37 20.99 29.48
CA LYS A 874 57.38 20.96 30.60
C LYS A 874 57.22 22.37 31.22
N PRO A 875 56.43 22.58 32.31
CA PRO A 875 55.14 21.98 32.74
C PRO A 875 54.13 23.05 33.27
N ARG A 876 52.86 22.71 33.54
CA ARG A 876 52.12 23.04 34.80
C ARG A 876 50.60 22.78 34.76
N SER A 877 50.15 22.08 35.81
CA SER A 877 48.95 22.28 36.65
C SER A 877 47.57 22.63 36.08
N ASN A 878 46.59 21.87 36.60
CA ASN A 878 45.26 22.25 37.10
C ASN A 878 44.03 22.34 36.17
N SER A 879 42.97 21.74 36.74
CA SER A 879 41.56 22.19 36.82
C SER A 879 40.58 21.85 35.69
N THR A 880 39.63 20.96 36.04
CA THR A 880 38.15 21.07 35.98
C THR A 880 37.39 21.39 34.68
N ALA A 881 36.16 20.83 34.66
CA ALA A 881 34.96 21.19 33.89
C ALA A 881 34.86 20.57 32.47
N VAL A 882 33.96 19.61 32.23
CA VAL A 882 32.51 19.77 31.92
C VAL A 882 32.31 20.43 30.56
N VAL A 883 31.77 19.70 29.57
CA VAL A 883 30.51 19.96 28.83
C VAL A 883 30.38 18.91 27.71
N GLN A 884 29.13 18.51 27.51
CA GLN A 884 28.57 17.62 26.48
C GLN A 884 28.96 17.96 25.04
N THR A 885 29.05 16.93 24.20
CA THR A 885 28.07 16.64 23.13
C THR A 885 28.13 15.17 22.79
#